data_AF-A0A7K7XIP8-F1
#
_entry.id   AF-A0A7K7XIP8-F1
#
_cell.length_a   1.000
_cell.length_b   1.000
_cell.length_c   1.000
_cell.angle_alpha   90.00
_cell.angle_beta   90.00
_cell.angle_gamma   90.00
#
_symmetry.space_group_name_H-M   'P 1'
#
loop_
_entity.id
_entity.type
_entity.pdbx_description
1 polymer ?
#
loop_
_entity_poly.entity_id
_entity_poly.type
_entity_poly.pdbx_seq_one_letter_code
_entity_poly.pdbx_strand_id
1 'polypeptide(L)'
;MGEIEGTYRILQTPGSRLGAQKTSGVSTLETGQNLLTAMASSPAKAHERDLPIKIKMLDNTVEILDIESKCYGQTLLTEVYKHLNLIESDYFGIEFQNIQSYWIWLEPMKPVIKQVRRPKTTMLRLAVKFFPPDPGQLQEEYTRYLFALQIKRDLAEERLTCSDNTAALLVSHLLQSEIGDFDESEDREHLKTNQYLPNQEKLEGKILEFHRKHVGQTPAESDFQVLEIARKLEMYGIRFHLASDREGTKINLAVSHMGVLVFQGNTKINTFNWSKVRKLSFKRKRFLIKLHPEVCGPYQDTLEFLLGSRDECKNFWKICVEYHTFFRLFDQPKPKAKAVFFTRGSSFRYSGRTQKQLVDYIKDSGMKRTPYERRHSKVRASTRTSNADVPKQSVPFTESLRTPGSPASTAAPFHSVQCLASPASILPMFAEPSPSSLDPRAPYTRIPDKTTAAPVEEAGRKLTQQPGSPMLQGVGFGSLPVDHPQLSSLVLKSPLGLTPAFQVNLNAVTQGSSPLLSPVLSDAGGARIEEDDEMKRKRYPTDKAYFIAKEILATERTYLKDLEVITVWFRSAVIKENAMPEGLMTLLFSNIDPIYEFHQGFLKEIEQRLSLWEGRTNAHVKGDYQRIGDVMLRNMRTLKEFTSYLQKHDEVLTELEKATKRLKKLEMVYKEFELQKVCYLPLNTFLLKPIQRLMHYKLILGRLCKHYTAEHRDFADCRNALKEVTEMTSQLQHSLIRLENFQKLTELQHDLIGIDNLTAPGREFIREGCLYKLTKKGLQQRMFFLFSDMLLYTSKGVTGTNQFKIHGHLSLHGMLVEESENEWSVPHCFTIYSAQKTIVVAASTRLEMGKWMEDLNVAIEMAKKSTEKSEMLLENSVCNRSNRSSDEVSVEQESEDDIHSSRSSLDRQSHHRANTTMHVCWYRNTSVSMTDHSVAVENQLSGYLLRKFKNSNGWQKLWVVFTNFCLFFYKTHQDDYPLASLPLLGYTVSCPVEADGIQKDYVFKLQFKSHVYFFRAESKYTFERWMEVIKRATSSPARSSLLLPKEKDAHTD
;
A
#
# COMPACT_ATOMS: atom_id res chain seq x y z
N MET A 1 11.19 18.20 -11.41
CA MET A 1 10.93 17.20 -12.47
C MET A 1 11.65 17.64 -13.74
N GLY A 2 12.08 16.70 -14.58
CA GLY A 2 12.61 17.05 -15.90
C GLY A 2 11.47 17.38 -16.87
N GLU A 3 11.52 18.53 -17.53
CA GLU A 3 10.78 18.70 -18.80
C GLU A 3 11.37 17.73 -19.83
N ILE A 4 10.54 17.10 -20.66
CA ILE A 4 11.01 16.35 -21.82
C ILE A 4 11.49 17.36 -22.88
N GLU A 5 12.77 17.73 -22.78
CA GLU A 5 13.35 18.81 -23.58
C GLU A 5 13.35 18.52 -25.09
N GLY A 6 12.50 19.21 -25.85
CA GLY A 6 12.39 19.12 -27.31
C GLY A 6 13.46 19.91 -28.10
N THR A 7 14.74 19.78 -27.76
CA THR A 7 15.87 20.56 -28.34
C THR A 7 16.96 19.71 -29.03
N TYR A 8 17.77 20.36 -29.85
CA TYR A 8 18.66 19.73 -30.83
C TYR A 8 20.11 19.60 -30.32
N ARG A 9 20.87 18.63 -30.83
CA ARG A 9 22.34 18.60 -30.71
C ARG A 9 22.97 18.89 -32.07
N ILE A 10 23.93 19.82 -32.06
CA ILE A 10 24.94 20.01 -33.09
C ILE A 10 26.07 18.99 -32.81
N LEU A 11 26.77 18.55 -33.85
CA LEU A 11 28.08 17.90 -33.76
C LEU A 11 29.10 18.82 -34.42
N GLN A 12 30.30 18.90 -33.85
CA GLN A 12 31.40 19.67 -34.42
C GLN A 12 32.04 18.94 -35.60
N THR A 13 32.57 19.70 -36.55
CA THR A 13 33.55 19.26 -37.54
C THR A 13 34.66 20.32 -37.63
N PRO A 14 35.95 19.95 -37.64
CA PRO A 14 37.03 20.89 -37.91
C PRO A 14 37.04 21.25 -39.41
N GLY A 15 37.38 22.49 -39.74
CA GLY A 15 37.41 22.97 -41.12
C GLY A 15 37.67 24.47 -41.22
N SER A 16 38.95 24.84 -41.28
CA SER A 16 39.38 26.24 -41.32
C SER A 16 39.08 26.92 -42.67
N ARG A 17 38.62 28.18 -42.64
CA ARG A 17 39.00 29.23 -43.61
C ARG A 17 38.63 30.62 -43.12
N LEU A 18 39.44 31.60 -43.49
CA LEU A 18 39.23 33.03 -43.25
C LEU A 18 38.21 33.60 -44.26
N GLY A 19 37.52 34.68 -43.88
CA GLY A 19 36.64 35.42 -44.78
C GLY A 19 35.62 36.27 -44.02
N ALA A 20 35.93 37.55 -43.82
CA ALA A 20 35.00 38.51 -43.23
C ALA A 20 34.73 39.65 -44.22
N GLN A 21 33.46 40.00 -44.43
CA GLN A 21 33.04 41.38 -44.67
C GLN A 21 31.53 41.58 -44.47
N LYS A 22 31.12 42.85 -44.39
CA LYS A 22 29.76 43.34 -44.10
C LYS A 22 29.02 43.66 -45.40
N THR A 23 27.68 43.60 -45.36
CA THR A 23 26.71 44.68 -45.74
C THR A 23 25.28 44.11 -45.73
N SER A 24 24.17 44.85 -45.64
CA SER A 24 23.78 46.09 -44.93
C SER A 24 22.35 46.44 -45.42
N GLY A 25 21.47 46.91 -44.52
CA GLY A 25 20.05 47.21 -44.84
C GLY A 25 19.14 46.83 -43.67
N VAL A 26 18.52 47.73 -42.88
CA VAL A 26 18.26 49.19 -43.01
C VAL A 26 17.31 49.48 -44.19
N SER A 27 16.14 50.08 -44.04
CA SER A 27 15.40 50.63 -42.86
C SER A 27 13.89 50.30 -43.02
N THR A 28 12.90 50.76 -42.24
CA THR A 28 12.78 51.79 -41.18
C THR A 28 11.65 51.35 -40.21
N LEU A 29 11.59 51.92 -39.01
CA LEU A 29 10.40 51.82 -38.14
C LEU A 29 10.14 53.16 -37.44
N GLU A 30 8.93 53.67 -37.61
CA GLU A 30 8.29 54.65 -36.72
C GLU A 30 6.90 54.10 -36.40
N THR A 31 6.27 54.14 -35.23
CA THR A 31 6.55 54.53 -33.83
C THR A 31 5.24 55.14 -33.31
N GLY A 32 4.43 54.30 -32.67
CA GLY A 32 3.40 54.73 -31.71
C GLY A 32 2.05 55.21 -32.25
N GLN A 33 1.00 54.43 -31.97
CA GLN A 33 -0.23 54.92 -31.32
C GLN A 33 -1.12 53.74 -30.87
N ASN A 34 -1.87 53.94 -29.79
CA ASN A 34 -2.94 53.04 -29.34
C ASN A 34 -4.23 53.34 -30.13
N LEU A 35 -5.09 52.34 -30.35
CA LEU A 35 -6.54 52.55 -30.41
C LEU A 35 -7.30 51.22 -30.28
N LEU A 36 -8.23 51.15 -29.32
CA LEU A 36 -9.41 50.30 -29.41
C LEU A 36 -10.55 51.10 -30.04
N THR A 37 -11.61 50.42 -30.49
CA THR A 37 -12.85 50.98 -31.05
C THR A 37 -12.80 51.37 -32.53
N ALA A 38 -13.26 50.44 -33.38
CA ALA A 38 -13.72 50.71 -34.75
C ALA A 38 -14.74 49.65 -35.22
N MET A 39 -15.87 49.50 -34.50
CA MET A 39 -17.04 48.77 -35.01
C MET A 39 -18.05 49.76 -35.59
N ALA A 40 -18.16 49.86 -36.93
CA ALA A 40 -19.38 50.22 -37.68
C ALA A 40 -19.16 50.40 -39.19
N SER A 41 -19.13 49.32 -39.99
CA SER A 41 -19.45 49.37 -41.44
C SER A 41 -19.58 47.96 -42.07
N SER A 42 -20.70 47.29 -41.84
CA SER A 42 -21.02 46.04 -42.55
C SER A 42 -21.61 46.32 -43.94
N PRO A 43 -21.17 45.58 -44.98
CA PRO A 43 -22.06 45.17 -46.06
C PRO A 43 -22.30 43.65 -46.07
N ALA A 44 -23.44 43.25 -46.63
CA ALA A 44 -24.08 41.95 -46.44
C ALA A 44 -23.25 40.70 -46.81
N LYS A 45 -23.36 39.68 -45.93
CA LYS A 45 -23.34 38.23 -46.19
C LYS A 45 -22.84 37.76 -47.57
N ALA A 46 -21.57 37.34 -47.62
CA ALA A 46 -21.30 36.05 -48.26
C ALA A 46 -21.69 34.95 -47.26
N HIS A 47 -22.59 34.03 -47.62
CA HIS A 47 -22.92 32.89 -46.76
C HIS A 47 -21.69 31.98 -46.64
N GLU A 48 -20.99 32.05 -45.51
CA GLU A 48 -19.93 31.10 -45.14
C GLU A 48 -20.59 29.76 -44.83
N ARG A 49 -20.81 28.96 -45.88
CA ARG A 49 -21.66 27.76 -45.84
C ARG A 49 -21.21 26.78 -44.76
N ASP A 50 -22.13 26.46 -43.86
CA ASP A 50 -21.91 25.49 -42.81
C ASP A 50 -21.50 24.12 -43.35
N LEU A 51 -20.68 23.46 -42.55
CA LEU A 51 -20.05 22.20 -42.82
C LEU A 51 -20.72 21.13 -41.94
N PRO A 52 -21.76 20.42 -42.44
CA PRO A 52 -22.32 19.29 -41.71
C PRO A 52 -21.24 18.22 -41.56
N ILE A 53 -20.85 17.97 -40.31
CA ILE A 53 -19.87 16.96 -39.92
C ILE A 53 -20.62 15.82 -39.23
N LYS A 54 -20.46 14.60 -39.75
CA LYS A 54 -21.09 13.39 -39.20
C LYS A 54 -20.19 12.75 -38.15
N ILE A 55 -20.73 12.51 -36.96
CA ILE A 55 -19.98 12.02 -35.81
C ILE A 55 -20.71 10.81 -35.22
N LYS A 56 -20.06 9.65 -35.26
CA LYS A 56 -20.54 8.45 -34.57
C LYS A 56 -20.16 8.51 -33.10
N MET A 57 -21.15 8.58 -32.22
CA MET A 57 -20.97 8.60 -30.77
C MET A 57 -20.65 7.20 -30.22
N LEU A 58 -20.41 7.09 -28.91
CA LEU A 58 -19.99 5.83 -28.27
C LEU A 58 -21.09 4.76 -28.29
N ASP A 59 -22.35 5.17 -28.10
CA ASP A 59 -23.58 4.37 -28.22
C ASP A 59 -23.93 3.90 -29.64
N ASN A 60 -23.14 4.33 -30.65
CA ASN A 60 -23.34 4.15 -32.09
C ASN A 60 -24.34 5.10 -32.78
N THR A 61 -24.97 6.02 -32.05
CA THR A 61 -25.77 7.09 -32.69
C THR A 61 -24.88 7.95 -33.60
N VAL A 62 -25.48 8.57 -34.63
CA VAL A 62 -24.78 9.45 -35.57
C VAL A 62 -25.40 10.84 -35.49
N GLU A 63 -24.68 11.76 -34.88
CA GLU A 63 -25.07 13.16 -34.79
C GLU A 63 -24.44 13.95 -35.96
N ILE A 64 -25.15 14.99 -36.40
CA ILE A 64 -24.70 15.90 -37.46
C ILE A 64 -24.58 17.28 -36.85
N LEU A 65 -23.35 17.79 -36.78
CA LEU A 65 -23.09 19.15 -36.31
C LEU A 65 -22.77 20.03 -37.51
N ASP A 66 -23.58 21.07 -37.73
CA ASP A 66 -23.31 22.14 -38.68
C ASP A 66 -22.38 23.17 -38.01
N ILE A 67 -21.17 23.29 -38.56
CA ILE A 67 -20.09 24.11 -37.99
C ILE A 67 -19.43 24.92 -39.12
N GLU A 68 -18.93 26.13 -38.82
CA GLU A 68 -18.19 26.98 -39.75
C GLU A 68 -17.14 26.23 -40.58
N SER A 69 -17.10 26.47 -41.89
CA SER A 69 -16.23 25.72 -42.83
C SER A 69 -14.72 25.80 -42.56
N LYS A 70 -14.26 26.77 -41.77
CA LYS A 70 -12.86 27.02 -41.38
C LYS A 70 -12.53 26.57 -39.94
N CYS A 71 -13.48 26.00 -39.21
CA CYS A 71 -13.38 25.72 -37.78
C CYS A 71 -12.12 24.93 -37.38
N TYR A 72 -11.61 25.22 -36.18
CA TYR A 72 -10.51 24.47 -35.58
C TYR A 72 -11.02 23.17 -34.97
N GLY A 73 -10.17 22.14 -34.90
CA GLY A 73 -10.51 20.88 -34.25
C GLY A 73 -10.94 21.07 -32.78
N GLN A 74 -10.40 22.08 -32.09
CA GLN A 74 -10.84 22.46 -30.75
C GLN A 74 -12.32 22.88 -30.70
N THR A 75 -12.81 23.65 -31.68
CA THR A 75 -14.21 24.10 -31.75
C THR A 75 -15.15 22.89 -31.87
N LEU A 76 -14.82 21.97 -32.78
CA LEU A 76 -15.58 20.73 -33.00
C LEU A 76 -15.57 19.81 -31.76
N LEU A 77 -14.43 19.67 -31.07
CA LEU A 77 -14.34 18.92 -29.81
C LEU A 77 -15.21 19.56 -28.73
N THR A 78 -15.12 20.88 -28.54
CA THR A 78 -15.88 21.62 -27.54
C THR A 78 -17.39 21.52 -27.76
N GLU A 79 -17.88 21.59 -29.01
CA GLU A 79 -19.32 21.49 -29.27
C GLU A 79 -19.86 20.07 -29.07
N VAL A 80 -19.08 19.02 -29.39
CA VAL A 80 -19.41 17.62 -29.04
C VAL A 80 -19.48 17.43 -27.53
N TYR A 81 -18.49 17.91 -26.78
CA TYR A 81 -18.47 17.79 -25.32
C TYR A 81 -19.61 18.58 -24.66
N LYS A 82 -20.02 19.70 -25.26
CA LYS A 82 -21.18 20.50 -24.85
C LYS A 82 -22.50 19.79 -25.13
N HIS A 83 -22.67 19.15 -26.30
CA HIS A 83 -23.87 18.35 -26.59
C HIS A 83 -24.04 17.19 -25.61
N LEU A 84 -22.94 16.54 -25.22
CA LEU A 84 -22.91 15.43 -24.28
C LEU A 84 -22.84 15.86 -22.79
N ASN A 85 -22.88 17.16 -22.48
CA ASN A 85 -22.72 17.71 -21.12
C ASN A 85 -21.49 17.14 -20.35
N LEU A 86 -20.37 16.92 -21.05
CA LEU A 86 -19.28 16.06 -20.61
C LEU A 86 -18.19 16.80 -19.81
N ILE A 87 -18.31 16.77 -18.48
CA ILE A 87 -17.39 17.41 -17.52
C ILE A 87 -15.96 16.85 -17.65
N GLU A 88 -15.82 15.52 -17.69
CA GLU A 88 -14.56 14.76 -17.78
C GLU A 88 -14.05 14.59 -19.23
N SER A 89 -14.31 15.58 -20.08
CA SER A 89 -14.06 15.55 -21.53
C SER A 89 -12.60 15.33 -21.96
N ASP A 90 -11.61 15.66 -21.13
CA ASP A 90 -10.19 15.50 -21.48
C ASP A 90 -9.76 14.03 -21.68
N TYR A 91 -10.49 13.05 -21.11
CA TYR A 91 -10.25 11.61 -21.34
C TYR A 91 -10.60 11.16 -22.77
N PHE A 92 -11.37 11.94 -23.51
CA PHE A 92 -11.94 11.57 -24.81
C PHE A 92 -11.27 12.28 -25.98
N GLY A 93 -11.58 11.84 -27.19
CA GLY A 93 -11.18 12.51 -28.42
C GLY A 93 -12.00 12.05 -29.61
N ILE A 94 -11.86 12.79 -30.71
CA ILE A 94 -12.47 12.44 -32.00
C ILE A 94 -11.37 11.88 -32.91
N GLU A 95 -11.61 10.72 -33.50
CA GLU A 95 -10.74 10.10 -34.50
C GLU A 95 -11.44 9.88 -35.84
N PHE A 96 -10.66 9.88 -36.92
CA PHE A 96 -11.13 9.70 -38.30
C PHE A 96 -10.16 8.81 -39.08
N GLN A 97 -10.65 8.14 -40.13
CA GLN A 97 -9.78 7.34 -41.00
C GLN A 97 -8.99 8.22 -41.99
N ASN A 98 -7.71 7.92 -42.14
CA ASN A 98 -6.84 8.57 -43.13
C ASN A 98 -6.96 7.90 -44.51
N ILE A 99 -6.15 8.34 -45.48
CA ILE A 99 -6.15 7.80 -46.87
C ILE A 99 -5.70 6.32 -46.94
N GLN A 100 -5.08 5.80 -45.88
CA GLN A 100 -4.63 4.41 -45.72
C GLN A 100 -5.55 3.61 -44.75
N SER A 101 -6.75 4.12 -44.47
CA SER A 101 -7.73 3.56 -43.53
C SER A 101 -7.28 3.47 -42.05
N TYR A 102 -6.14 4.05 -41.67
CA TYR A 102 -5.72 4.13 -40.27
C TYR A 102 -6.50 5.21 -39.52
N TRP A 103 -6.95 4.89 -38.32
CA TRP A 103 -7.56 5.85 -37.39
C TRP A 103 -6.51 6.84 -36.87
N ILE A 104 -6.82 8.14 -36.97
CA ILE A 104 -5.97 9.24 -36.50
C ILE A 104 -6.81 10.22 -35.68
N TRP A 105 -6.29 10.63 -34.52
CA TRP A 105 -6.87 11.69 -33.69
C TRP A 105 -6.87 13.05 -34.39
N LEU A 106 -8.01 13.75 -34.30
CA LEU A 106 -8.15 15.14 -34.71
C LEU A 106 -7.23 16.05 -33.88
N GLU A 107 -6.37 16.85 -34.52
CA GLU A 107 -5.51 17.82 -33.81
C GLU A 107 -6.32 19.09 -33.50
N PRO A 108 -6.43 19.53 -32.22
CA PRO A 108 -7.27 20.68 -31.86
C PRO A 108 -6.82 21.99 -32.52
N MET A 109 -5.51 22.21 -32.59
CA MET A 109 -4.86 23.44 -33.09
C MET A 109 -4.75 23.52 -34.62
N LYS A 110 -5.60 22.81 -35.36
CA LYS A 110 -5.66 22.82 -36.84
C LYS A 110 -7.10 22.94 -37.35
N PRO A 111 -7.35 23.66 -38.45
CA PRO A 111 -8.65 23.65 -39.12
C PRO A 111 -9.06 22.24 -39.56
N VAL A 112 -10.31 21.83 -39.31
CA VAL A 112 -10.82 20.47 -39.62
C VAL A 112 -10.70 20.15 -41.11
N ILE A 113 -11.00 21.12 -41.97
CA ILE A 113 -10.88 21.02 -43.44
C ILE A 113 -9.43 20.81 -43.94
N LYS A 114 -8.41 21.08 -43.10
CA LYS A 114 -6.99 20.80 -43.40
C LYS A 114 -6.50 19.45 -42.82
N GLN A 115 -7.40 18.67 -42.22
CA GLN A 115 -7.10 17.37 -41.61
C GLN A 115 -7.91 16.24 -42.25
N VAL A 116 -9.21 16.46 -42.43
CA VAL A 116 -10.18 15.46 -42.91
C VAL A 116 -10.38 15.62 -44.42
N ARG A 117 -10.27 14.52 -45.19
CA ARG A 117 -10.46 14.53 -46.65
C ARG A 117 -11.95 14.36 -46.99
N ARG A 118 -12.57 15.43 -47.51
CA ARG A 118 -14.03 15.53 -47.81
C ARG A 118 -14.91 15.42 -46.54
N PRO A 119 -14.79 16.36 -45.57
CA PRO A 119 -15.43 16.26 -44.25
C PRO A 119 -16.95 16.09 -44.26
N LYS A 120 -17.69 16.61 -45.27
CA LYS A 120 -19.14 16.36 -45.44
C LYS A 120 -19.52 14.88 -45.64
N THR A 121 -18.55 14.04 -45.99
CA THR A 121 -18.74 12.61 -46.30
C THR A 121 -17.91 11.67 -45.43
N THR A 122 -16.99 12.19 -44.61
CA THR A 122 -16.20 11.36 -43.68
C THR A 122 -17.00 11.14 -42.41
N MET A 123 -17.09 9.88 -41.95
CA MET A 123 -17.54 9.60 -40.59
C MET A 123 -16.39 9.84 -39.61
N LEU A 124 -16.56 10.79 -38.70
CA LEU A 124 -15.71 10.94 -37.53
C LEU A 124 -16.30 10.07 -36.41
N ARG A 125 -15.51 9.62 -35.43
CA ARG A 125 -16.04 8.92 -34.25
C ARG A 125 -15.49 9.47 -32.94
N LEU A 126 -16.36 9.56 -31.94
CA LEU A 126 -15.96 9.76 -30.55
C LEU A 126 -15.37 8.45 -30.01
N ALA A 127 -14.24 8.53 -29.31
CA ALA A 127 -13.60 7.40 -28.65
C ALA A 127 -12.87 7.85 -27.38
N VAL A 128 -12.64 6.93 -26.44
CA VAL A 128 -11.74 7.17 -25.30
C VAL A 128 -10.31 7.27 -25.82
N LYS A 129 -9.62 8.32 -25.36
CA LYS A 129 -8.25 8.66 -25.72
C LYS A 129 -7.25 8.34 -24.61
N PHE A 130 -7.63 8.51 -23.34
CA PHE A 130 -6.77 8.21 -22.20
C PHE A 130 -7.47 7.24 -21.24
N PHE A 131 -6.88 6.08 -21.01
CA PHE A 131 -7.39 5.04 -20.12
C PHE A 131 -6.64 5.10 -18.76
N PRO A 132 -7.31 5.45 -17.65
CA PRO A 132 -6.68 5.46 -16.33
C PRO A 132 -6.39 4.01 -15.85
N PRO A 133 -5.48 3.82 -14.88
CA PRO A 133 -5.22 2.51 -14.28
C PRO A 133 -6.37 1.96 -13.42
N ASP A 134 -7.26 2.84 -12.97
CA ASP A 134 -8.21 2.62 -11.90
C ASP A 134 -9.53 3.34 -12.27
N PRO A 135 -10.64 2.61 -12.50
CA PRO A 135 -11.95 3.18 -12.81
C PRO A 135 -12.51 4.09 -11.71
N GLY A 136 -12.08 3.94 -10.45
CA GLY A 136 -12.42 4.84 -9.35
C GLY A 136 -11.87 6.26 -9.51
N GLN A 137 -10.96 6.49 -10.47
CA GLN A 137 -10.48 7.83 -10.84
C GLN A 137 -11.50 8.60 -11.70
N LEU A 138 -12.45 7.92 -12.36
CA LEU A 138 -13.54 8.55 -13.10
C LEU A 138 -14.61 9.01 -12.11
N GLN A 139 -14.80 10.32 -11.98
CA GLN A 139 -15.66 10.88 -10.93
C GLN A 139 -17.14 10.83 -11.29
N GLU A 140 -17.50 11.12 -12.54
CA GLU A 140 -18.88 11.11 -13.00
C GLU A 140 -19.30 9.71 -13.48
N GLU A 141 -20.53 9.32 -13.14
CA GLU A 141 -21.08 8.02 -13.54
C GLU A 141 -21.25 7.93 -15.06
N TYR A 142 -21.68 9.02 -15.71
CA TYR A 142 -21.79 9.10 -17.17
C TYR A 142 -20.45 8.82 -17.87
N THR A 143 -19.32 9.27 -17.29
CA THR A 143 -17.99 8.95 -17.79
C THR A 143 -17.73 7.44 -17.74
N ARG A 144 -18.13 6.75 -16.67
CA ARG A 144 -17.98 5.29 -16.56
C ARG A 144 -18.84 4.55 -17.59
N TYR A 145 -20.08 4.98 -17.80
CA TYR A 145 -20.96 4.45 -18.85
C TYR A 145 -20.36 4.64 -20.26
N LEU A 146 -19.85 5.83 -20.59
CA LEU A 146 -19.15 6.07 -21.86
C LEU A 146 -17.88 5.20 -22.02
N PHE A 147 -17.16 4.94 -20.94
CA PHE A 147 -16.04 3.98 -20.94
C PHE A 147 -16.52 2.53 -21.12
N ALA A 148 -17.63 2.11 -20.52
CA ALA A 148 -18.21 0.78 -20.73
C ALA A 148 -18.65 0.58 -22.18
N LEU A 149 -19.25 1.59 -22.82
CA LEU A 149 -19.54 1.60 -24.26
C LEU A 149 -18.29 1.51 -25.15
N GLN A 150 -17.16 2.10 -24.73
CA GLN A 150 -15.87 1.90 -25.40
C GLN A 150 -15.39 0.46 -25.26
N ILE A 151 -15.58 -0.19 -24.11
CA ILE A 151 -15.25 -1.62 -23.92
C ILE A 151 -16.16 -2.51 -24.78
N LYS A 152 -17.47 -2.24 -24.85
CA LYS A 152 -18.40 -2.90 -25.79
C LYS A 152 -17.91 -2.81 -27.24
N ARG A 153 -17.42 -1.63 -27.65
CA ARG A 153 -16.82 -1.43 -28.98
C ARG A 153 -15.50 -2.18 -29.17
N ASP A 154 -14.58 -2.12 -28.21
CA ASP A 154 -13.28 -2.77 -28.35
C ASP A 154 -13.35 -4.30 -28.25
N LEU A 155 -14.42 -4.87 -27.64
CA LEU A 155 -14.78 -6.28 -27.77
C LEU A 155 -15.29 -6.62 -29.18
N ALA A 156 -16.26 -5.85 -29.71
CA ALA A 156 -16.82 -6.08 -31.04
C ALA A 156 -15.81 -5.85 -32.19
N GLU A 157 -14.82 -4.95 -32.01
CA GLU A 157 -13.69 -4.73 -32.94
C GLU A 157 -12.55 -5.76 -32.76
N GLU A 158 -12.68 -6.78 -31.90
CA GLU A 158 -11.62 -7.76 -31.50
C GLU A 158 -10.33 -7.14 -30.92
N ARG A 159 -10.40 -5.90 -30.43
CA ARG A 159 -9.25 -5.14 -29.93
C ARG A 159 -8.93 -5.45 -28.46
N LEU A 160 -9.93 -5.87 -27.70
CA LEU A 160 -9.80 -6.32 -26.30
C LEU A 160 -9.80 -7.85 -26.23
N THR A 161 -8.66 -8.47 -26.57
CA THR A 161 -8.55 -9.94 -26.56
C THR A 161 -8.64 -10.50 -25.13
N CYS A 162 -9.54 -11.45 -24.90
CA CYS A 162 -9.74 -12.15 -23.64
C CYS A 162 -10.24 -13.59 -23.86
N SER A 163 -10.41 -14.38 -22.80
CA SER A 163 -10.97 -15.72 -22.91
C SER A 163 -12.48 -15.69 -23.14
N ASP A 164 -13.05 -16.71 -23.78
CA ASP A 164 -14.49 -16.93 -23.96
C ASP A 164 -15.31 -16.69 -22.69
N ASN A 165 -14.83 -17.17 -21.54
CA ASN A 165 -15.51 -17.01 -20.25
C ASN A 165 -15.47 -15.54 -19.78
N THR A 166 -14.36 -14.84 -20.01
CA THR A 166 -14.22 -13.41 -19.68
C THR A 166 -15.04 -12.54 -20.62
N ALA A 167 -15.09 -12.89 -21.91
CA ALA A 167 -15.92 -12.23 -22.89
C ALA A 167 -17.41 -12.37 -22.55
N ALA A 168 -17.85 -13.58 -22.20
CA ALA A 168 -19.22 -13.84 -21.76
C ALA A 168 -19.60 -13.05 -20.49
N LEU A 169 -18.70 -12.96 -19.51
CA LEU A 169 -18.91 -12.19 -18.28
C LEU A 169 -18.90 -10.66 -18.51
N LEU A 170 -18.10 -10.16 -19.45
CA LEU A 170 -18.15 -8.75 -19.85
C LEU A 170 -19.47 -8.42 -20.55
N VAL A 171 -19.98 -9.32 -21.39
CA VAL A 171 -21.28 -9.12 -22.07
C VAL A 171 -22.45 -9.26 -21.09
N SER A 172 -22.43 -10.18 -20.13
CA SER A 172 -23.51 -10.27 -19.13
C SER A 172 -23.64 -9.02 -18.26
N HIS A 173 -22.53 -8.38 -17.90
CA HIS A 173 -22.57 -7.08 -17.22
C HIS A 173 -23.04 -5.93 -18.15
N LEU A 174 -22.74 -5.98 -19.45
CA LEU A 174 -23.27 -5.03 -20.43
C LEU A 174 -24.78 -5.22 -20.68
N LEU A 175 -25.31 -6.45 -20.59
CA LEU A 175 -26.77 -6.69 -20.62
C LEU A 175 -27.44 -6.06 -19.38
N GLN A 176 -26.94 -6.35 -18.17
CA GLN A 176 -27.47 -5.79 -16.92
C GLN A 176 -27.43 -4.24 -16.93
N SER A 177 -26.50 -3.59 -17.67
CA SER A 177 -26.43 -2.13 -17.79
C SER A 177 -27.20 -1.50 -18.96
N GLU A 178 -27.73 -2.31 -19.90
CA GLU A 178 -28.50 -1.86 -21.06
C GLU A 178 -30.00 -2.25 -21.00
N ILE A 179 -30.32 -3.48 -20.55
CA ILE A 179 -31.71 -4.00 -20.47
C ILE A 179 -32.22 -4.22 -19.04
N GLY A 180 -31.35 -4.38 -18.03
CA GLY A 180 -31.71 -4.61 -16.63
C GLY A 180 -31.68 -6.09 -16.26
N ASP A 181 -32.44 -6.49 -15.23
CA ASP A 181 -32.41 -7.86 -14.69
C ASP A 181 -32.81 -8.94 -15.72
N PHE A 182 -32.10 -10.07 -15.65
CA PHE A 182 -32.25 -11.27 -16.51
C PHE A 182 -33.71 -11.68 -16.82
N ASP A 183 -34.06 -11.65 -18.11
CA ASP A 183 -35.22 -12.35 -18.69
C ASP A 183 -34.76 -13.16 -19.90
N GLU A 184 -34.97 -14.49 -19.90
CA GLU A 184 -34.39 -15.35 -20.94
C GLU A 184 -35.00 -15.14 -22.35
N SER A 185 -36.17 -14.51 -22.46
CA SER A 185 -36.76 -14.15 -23.75
C SER A 185 -36.19 -12.84 -24.28
N GLU A 186 -36.17 -11.81 -23.44
CA GLU A 186 -35.72 -10.47 -23.82
C GLU A 186 -34.19 -10.41 -23.99
N ASP A 187 -33.41 -11.11 -23.17
CA ASP A 187 -31.96 -11.30 -23.35
C ASP A 187 -31.65 -11.89 -24.74
N ARG A 188 -32.38 -12.95 -25.13
CA ARG A 188 -32.14 -13.67 -26.41
C ARG A 188 -32.61 -12.86 -27.61
N GLU A 189 -33.65 -12.06 -27.50
CA GLU A 189 -34.02 -11.08 -28.53
C GLU A 189 -32.94 -10.01 -28.65
N HIS A 190 -32.49 -9.45 -27.52
CA HIS A 190 -31.48 -8.40 -27.48
C HIS A 190 -30.12 -8.86 -28.04
N LEU A 191 -29.68 -10.08 -27.71
CA LEU A 191 -28.46 -10.71 -28.25
C LEU A 191 -28.57 -11.08 -29.74
N LYS A 192 -29.77 -11.28 -30.29
CA LYS A 192 -29.96 -11.43 -31.75
C LYS A 192 -29.92 -10.09 -32.48
N THR A 193 -30.34 -9.01 -31.83
CA THR A 193 -30.36 -7.65 -32.41
C THR A 193 -29.03 -6.89 -32.23
N ASN A 194 -28.25 -7.19 -31.18
CA ASN A 194 -27.03 -6.44 -30.82
C ASN A 194 -25.79 -7.33 -30.84
N GLN A 195 -24.80 -6.99 -31.67
CA GLN A 195 -23.52 -7.69 -31.72
C GLN A 195 -22.51 -7.07 -30.75
N TYR A 196 -22.12 -7.83 -29.73
CA TYR A 196 -21.05 -7.52 -28.77
C TYR A 196 -19.75 -8.26 -29.11
N LEU A 197 -19.85 -9.46 -29.72
CA LEU A 197 -18.73 -10.36 -30.01
C LEU A 197 -18.90 -11.00 -31.41
N PRO A 198 -17.82 -11.24 -32.17
CA PRO A 198 -17.92 -11.96 -33.45
C PRO A 198 -18.33 -13.43 -33.33
N ASN A 199 -18.03 -14.09 -32.21
CA ASN A 199 -18.39 -15.49 -31.93
C ASN A 199 -19.60 -15.62 -30.96
N GLN A 200 -20.48 -14.61 -30.90
CA GLN A 200 -21.52 -14.46 -29.88
C GLN A 200 -22.45 -15.68 -29.73
N GLU A 201 -22.90 -16.29 -30.83
CA GLU A 201 -23.81 -17.46 -30.84
C GLU A 201 -23.24 -18.65 -30.04
N LYS A 202 -21.92 -18.85 -30.06
CA LYS A 202 -21.24 -19.94 -29.31
C LYS A 202 -21.17 -19.67 -27.81
N LEU A 203 -21.36 -18.42 -27.40
CA LEU A 203 -21.23 -17.94 -26.02
C LEU A 203 -22.57 -17.54 -25.40
N GLU A 204 -23.66 -17.47 -26.17
CA GLU A 204 -25.01 -17.10 -25.73
C GLU A 204 -25.41 -17.81 -24.42
N GLY A 205 -25.26 -19.14 -24.36
CA GLY A 205 -25.59 -19.91 -23.16
C GLY A 205 -24.79 -19.51 -21.91
N LYS A 206 -23.51 -19.13 -22.05
CA LYS A 206 -22.67 -18.65 -20.93
C LYS A 206 -23.00 -17.21 -20.54
N ILE A 207 -23.33 -16.36 -21.51
CA ILE A 207 -23.74 -14.97 -21.29
C ILE A 207 -25.02 -14.97 -20.43
N LEU A 208 -26.02 -15.78 -20.81
CA LEU A 208 -27.26 -15.97 -20.05
C LEU A 208 -27.00 -16.55 -18.64
N GLU A 209 -26.11 -17.53 -18.51
CA GLU A 209 -25.74 -18.14 -17.22
C GLU A 209 -25.08 -17.13 -16.27
N PHE A 210 -24.26 -16.21 -16.77
CA PHE A 210 -23.69 -15.14 -15.95
C PHE A 210 -24.71 -14.02 -15.66
N HIS A 211 -25.53 -13.62 -16.64
CA HIS A 211 -26.51 -12.54 -16.45
C HIS A 211 -27.54 -12.87 -15.36
N ARG A 212 -27.99 -14.13 -15.30
CA ARG A 212 -28.82 -14.67 -14.21
C ARG A 212 -28.21 -14.51 -12.80
N LYS A 213 -26.90 -14.28 -12.68
CA LYS A 213 -26.16 -14.06 -11.41
C LYS A 213 -25.94 -12.57 -11.10
N HIS A 214 -26.53 -11.66 -11.88
CA HIS A 214 -26.39 -10.20 -11.70
C HIS A 214 -27.68 -9.51 -11.26
N VAL A 215 -28.79 -10.26 -11.13
CA VAL A 215 -30.12 -9.76 -10.72
C VAL A 215 -30.02 -8.89 -9.46
N GLY A 216 -30.59 -7.69 -9.53
CA GLY A 216 -30.56 -6.66 -8.49
C GLY A 216 -29.38 -5.69 -8.56
N GLN A 217 -28.41 -5.88 -9.46
CA GLN A 217 -27.32 -4.91 -9.68
C GLN A 217 -27.83 -3.72 -10.50
N THR A 218 -27.49 -2.50 -10.08
CA THR A 218 -27.83 -1.30 -10.86
C THR A 218 -26.95 -1.18 -12.12
N PRO A 219 -27.44 -0.51 -13.18
CA PRO A 219 -26.62 -0.25 -14.38
C PRO A 219 -25.30 0.47 -14.09
N ALA A 220 -25.26 1.33 -13.07
CA ALA A 220 -24.07 2.06 -12.63
C ALA A 220 -23.01 1.15 -11.99
N GLU A 221 -23.45 0.17 -11.18
CA GLU A 221 -22.57 -0.85 -10.61
C GLU A 221 -22.08 -1.82 -11.68
N SER A 222 -22.96 -2.23 -12.59
CA SER A 222 -22.59 -3.16 -13.66
C SER A 222 -21.59 -2.55 -14.65
N ASP A 223 -21.74 -1.28 -15.04
CA ASP A 223 -20.72 -0.56 -15.81
C ASP A 223 -19.38 -0.47 -15.05
N PHE A 224 -19.40 -0.30 -13.73
CA PHE A 224 -18.18 -0.34 -12.93
C PHE A 224 -17.54 -1.74 -12.95
N GLN A 225 -18.33 -2.83 -12.91
CA GLN A 225 -17.81 -4.20 -13.07
C GLN A 225 -17.23 -4.44 -14.45
N VAL A 226 -17.84 -3.93 -15.54
CA VAL A 226 -17.25 -3.97 -16.89
C VAL A 226 -15.83 -3.38 -16.89
N LEU A 227 -15.64 -2.23 -16.23
CA LEU A 227 -14.32 -1.58 -16.16
C LEU A 227 -13.35 -2.29 -15.21
N GLU A 228 -13.83 -2.82 -14.08
CA GLU A 228 -13.04 -3.61 -13.12
C GLU A 228 -12.56 -4.95 -13.69
N ILE A 229 -13.34 -5.57 -14.59
CA ILE A 229 -12.92 -6.77 -15.33
C ILE A 229 -11.99 -6.35 -16.48
N ALA A 230 -12.38 -5.36 -17.29
CA ALA A 230 -11.62 -4.96 -18.48
C ALA A 230 -10.21 -4.48 -18.14
N ARG A 231 -10.00 -3.72 -17.05
CA ARG A 231 -8.66 -3.21 -16.65
C ARG A 231 -7.64 -4.32 -16.31
N LYS A 232 -8.09 -5.54 -16.07
CA LYS A 232 -7.25 -6.70 -15.76
C LYS A 232 -6.70 -7.39 -17.04
N LEU A 233 -7.25 -7.04 -18.20
CA LEU A 233 -6.84 -7.58 -19.50
C LEU A 233 -5.64 -6.83 -20.06
N GLU A 234 -4.67 -7.56 -20.63
CA GLU A 234 -3.43 -6.98 -21.18
C GLU A 234 -3.67 -5.96 -22.31
N MET A 235 -4.77 -6.11 -23.04
CA MET A 235 -5.16 -5.22 -24.15
C MET A 235 -6.01 -4.00 -23.75
N TYR A 236 -6.25 -3.77 -22.45
CA TYR A 236 -7.04 -2.63 -21.96
C TYR A 236 -6.45 -1.28 -22.40
N GLY A 237 -7.21 -0.54 -23.21
CA GLY A 237 -6.80 0.76 -23.75
C GLY A 237 -5.61 0.73 -24.73
N ILE A 238 -5.20 -0.46 -25.18
CA ILE A 238 -4.05 -0.64 -26.07
C ILE A 238 -4.39 -0.28 -27.51
N ARG A 239 -3.53 0.52 -28.13
CA ARG A 239 -3.58 0.86 -29.56
C ARG A 239 -2.20 0.60 -30.17
N PHE A 240 -2.12 -0.38 -31.07
CA PHE A 240 -0.86 -0.78 -31.70
C PHE A 240 -0.45 0.14 -32.85
N HIS A 241 0.85 0.38 -32.94
CA HIS A 241 1.53 1.04 -34.04
C HIS A 241 2.67 0.14 -34.52
N LEU A 242 2.59 -0.31 -35.77
CA LEU A 242 3.57 -1.21 -36.38
C LEU A 242 4.97 -0.55 -36.45
N ALA A 243 5.98 -1.28 -36.01
CA ALA A 243 7.38 -0.86 -36.07
C ALA A 243 8.33 -2.06 -36.27
N SER A 244 9.61 -1.77 -36.46
CA SER A 244 10.72 -2.70 -36.26
C SER A 244 11.66 -2.18 -35.17
N ASP A 245 12.41 -3.08 -34.53
CA ASP A 245 13.53 -2.75 -33.66
C ASP A 245 14.82 -2.41 -34.45
N ARG A 246 16.00 -2.56 -33.81
CA ARG A 246 17.32 -2.35 -34.45
C ARG A 246 17.79 -3.53 -35.30
N GLU A 247 17.29 -4.73 -35.03
CA GLU A 247 17.69 -5.98 -35.66
C GLU A 247 16.78 -6.31 -36.87
N GLY A 248 15.63 -5.64 -36.96
CA GLY A 248 14.66 -5.75 -38.04
C GLY A 248 13.37 -6.47 -37.63
N THR A 249 13.31 -7.02 -36.42
CA THR A 249 12.16 -7.76 -35.89
C THR A 249 10.91 -6.91 -35.94
N LYS A 250 9.82 -7.42 -36.53
CA LYS A 250 8.52 -6.75 -36.54
C LYS A 250 7.91 -6.78 -35.15
N ILE A 251 7.54 -5.61 -34.65
CA ILE A 251 7.00 -5.38 -33.30
C ILE A 251 5.81 -4.42 -33.36
N ASN A 252 4.98 -4.45 -32.33
CA ASN A 252 3.92 -3.49 -32.10
C ASN A 252 4.32 -2.55 -30.96
N LEU A 253 4.31 -1.24 -31.20
CA LEU A 253 4.46 -0.23 -30.15
C LEU A 253 3.09 0.26 -29.68
N ALA A 254 2.95 0.51 -28.38
CA ALA A 254 1.75 1.11 -27.81
C ALA A 254 2.10 2.13 -26.71
N VAL A 255 1.10 2.85 -26.21
CA VAL A 255 1.25 3.91 -25.20
C VAL A 255 0.20 3.74 -24.12
N SER A 256 0.61 3.84 -22.85
CA SER A 256 -0.30 3.78 -21.70
C SER A 256 0.04 4.82 -20.63
N HIS A 257 -0.76 4.89 -19.57
CA HIS A 257 -0.43 5.71 -18.39
C HIS A 257 0.92 5.34 -17.75
N MET A 258 1.44 4.11 -17.99
CA MET A 258 2.74 3.67 -17.45
C MET A 258 3.93 4.20 -18.27
N GLY A 259 3.85 4.16 -19.60
CA GLY A 259 5.01 4.31 -20.47
C GLY A 259 4.74 3.99 -21.95
N VAL A 260 5.83 3.88 -22.72
CA VAL A 260 5.81 3.26 -24.06
C VAL A 260 5.94 1.74 -23.90
N LEU A 261 5.04 0.99 -24.51
CA LEU A 261 4.98 -0.47 -24.46
C LEU A 261 5.51 -1.08 -25.76
N VAL A 262 6.14 -2.24 -25.67
CA VAL A 262 6.61 -3.04 -26.82
C VAL A 262 5.99 -4.42 -26.77
N PHE A 263 5.41 -4.85 -27.88
CA PHE A 263 4.73 -6.13 -28.06
C PHE A 263 5.28 -6.86 -29.29
N GLN A 264 5.18 -8.19 -29.29
CA GLN A 264 5.40 -9.05 -30.46
C GLN A 264 4.19 -9.96 -30.61
N GLY A 265 3.50 -9.85 -31.76
CA GLY A 265 2.09 -10.23 -31.83
C GLY A 265 1.29 -9.43 -30.79
N ASN A 266 0.56 -10.14 -29.93
CA ASN A 266 -0.21 -9.57 -28.82
C ASN A 266 0.51 -9.70 -27.46
N THR A 267 1.69 -10.32 -27.38
CA THR A 267 2.42 -10.52 -26.12
C THR A 267 3.34 -9.34 -25.81
N LYS A 268 3.24 -8.76 -24.61
CA LYS A 268 4.07 -7.62 -24.17
C LYS A 268 5.50 -8.06 -23.82
N ILE A 269 6.49 -7.59 -24.58
CA ILE A 269 7.92 -7.83 -24.30
C ILE A 269 8.45 -6.83 -23.26
N ASN A 270 8.15 -5.53 -23.41
CA ASN A 270 8.85 -4.48 -22.67
C ASN A 270 7.95 -3.27 -22.33
N THR A 271 8.38 -2.46 -21.37
CA THR A 271 7.68 -1.26 -20.89
C THR A 271 8.69 -0.18 -20.47
N PHE A 272 8.87 0.82 -21.33
CA PHE A 272 9.66 2.01 -21.03
C PHE A 272 8.81 2.98 -20.20
N ASN A 273 8.77 2.74 -18.89
CA ASN A 273 8.03 3.59 -17.95
C ASN A 273 8.45 5.06 -18.09
N TRP A 274 7.48 5.98 -18.04
CA TRP A 274 7.72 7.42 -18.14
C TRP A 274 8.82 7.93 -17.18
N SER A 275 8.99 7.35 -16.00
CA SER A 275 10.07 7.75 -15.06
C SER A 275 11.48 7.37 -15.51
N LYS A 276 11.63 6.41 -16.43
CA LYS A 276 12.90 5.99 -17.04
C LYS A 276 13.21 6.76 -18.33
N VAL A 277 12.21 7.36 -18.96
CA VAL A 277 12.33 8.07 -20.25
C VAL A 277 12.80 9.51 -20.03
N ARG A 278 14.07 9.78 -20.33
CA ARG A 278 14.65 11.13 -20.30
C ARG A 278 14.14 12.00 -21.44
N LYS A 279 14.01 11.42 -22.65
CA LYS A 279 13.64 12.18 -23.85
C LYS A 279 13.02 11.32 -24.95
N LEU A 280 11.93 11.83 -25.53
CA LEU A 280 11.31 11.28 -26.74
C LEU A 280 11.63 12.17 -27.94
N SER A 281 12.06 11.57 -29.04
CA SER A 281 12.35 12.28 -30.29
C SER A 281 12.12 11.40 -31.51
N PHE A 282 12.08 11.99 -32.71
CA PHE A 282 11.99 11.24 -33.96
C PHE A 282 12.81 11.88 -35.07
N LYS A 283 13.31 11.09 -36.02
CA LYS A 283 14.11 11.52 -37.18
C LYS A 283 13.77 10.68 -38.41
N ARG A 284 13.16 11.29 -39.44
CA ARG A 284 12.56 10.58 -40.58
C ARG A 284 11.54 9.53 -40.05
N LYS A 285 11.75 8.23 -40.31
CA LYS A 285 10.93 7.11 -39.83
C LYS A 285 11.36 6.54 -38.45
N ARG A 286 12.48 7.01 -37.89
CA ARG A 286 13.10 6.47 -36.67
C ARG A 286 12.56 7.19 -35.43
N PHE A 287 11.87 6.47 -34.56
CA PHE A 287 11.47 6.90 -33.21
C PHE A 287 12.60 6.59 -32.22
N LEU A 288 12.90 7.53 -31.33
CA LEU A 288 14.09 7.50 -30.49
C LEU A 288 13.72 7.79 -29.04
N ILE A 289 13.89 6.78 -28.17
CA ILE A 289 13.71 6.88 -26.72
C ILE A 289 15.10 6.99 -26.08
N LYS A 290 15.39 8.11 -25.43
CA LYS A 290 16.57 8.22 -24.54
C LYS A 290 16.15 7.92 -23.12
N LEU A 291 16.88 7.04 -22.46
CA LEU A 291 16.66 6.71 -21.05
C LEU A 291 17.47 7.67 -20.15
N HIS A 292 17.23 7.61 -18.84
CA HIS A 292 18.14 8.18 -17.86
C HIS A 292 19.40 7.29 -17.73
N PRO A 293 20.62 7.85 -17.68
CA PRO A 293 21.86 7.05 -17.59
C PRO A 293 21.91 6.10 -16.39
N GLU A 294 21.22 6.45 -15.30
CA GLU A 294 21.05 5.64 -14.08
C GLU A 294 20.34 4.29 -14.30
N VAL A 295 19.85 4.01 -15.51
CA VAL A 295 19.04 2.82 -15.86
C VAL A 295 19.83 1.78 -16.68
N CYS A 296 21.00 2.14 -17.23
CA CYS A 296 21.80 1.28 -18.10
C CYS A 296 23.25 1.12 -17.60
N GLY A 297 23.88 0.01 -17.96
CA GLY A 297 25.35 -0.10 -17.95
C GLY A 297 25.98 0.76 -19.04
N PRO A 298 27.32 0.69 -19.25
CA PRO A 298 28.07 1.63 -20.10
C PRO A 298 27.73 1.64 -21.60
N TYR A 299 26.73 0.88 -22.07
CA TYR A 299 26.32 0.79 -23.47
C TYR A 299 24.80 0.97 -23.65
N GLN A 300 24.44 1.83 -24.61
CA GLN A 300 23.09 2.10 -25.14
C GLN A 300 22.11 3.00 -24.34
N ASP A 301 22.55 4.22 -24.04
CA ASP A 301 21.77 5.39 -23.56
C ASP A 301 20.53 5.77 -24.42
N THR A 302 20.35 5.19 -25.62
CA THR A 302 19.31 5.56 -26.59
C THR A 302 18.86 4.36 -27.41
N LEU A 303 17.57 4.04 -27.29
CA LEU A 303 16.85 3.02 -28.04
C LEU A 303 16.23 3.61 -29.31
N GLU A 304 16.00 2.76 -30.30
CA GLU A 304 15.54 3.16 -31.63
C GLU A 304 14.58 2.14 -32.24
N PHE A 305 13.49 2.65 -32.81
CA PHE A 305 12.46 1.86 -33.47
C PHE A 305 12.10 2.50 -34.81
N LEU A 306 11.82 1.70 -35.84
CA LEU A 306 11.54 2.15 -37.20
C LEU A 306 10.06 1.95 -37.53
N LEU A 307 9.30 3.03 -37.78
CA LEU A 307 7.89 2.94 -38.20
C LEU A 307 7.76 3.00 -39.74
N GLY A 308 6.59 2.64 -40.27
CA GLY A 308 6.31 2.56 -41.71
C GLY A 308 6.51 3.88 -42.46
N SER A 309 6.17 5.02 -41.86
CA SER A 309 6.41 6.36 -42.42
C SER A 309 6.90 7.41 -41.41
N ARG A 310 7.31 8.57 -41.94
CA ARG A 310 7.68 9.75 -41.14
C ARG A 310 6.50 10.27 -40.32
N ASP A 311 5.30 10.23 -40.90
CA ASP A 311 4.15 10.89 -40.31
C ASP A 311 3.41 9.95 -39.34
N GLU A 312 3.48 8.63 -39.52
CA GLU A 312 3.24 7.64 -38.45
C GLU A 312 4.19 7.86 -37.26
N CYS A 313 5.50 7.92 -37.52
CA CYS A 313 6.53 8.14 -36.50
C CYS A 313 6.30 9.46 -35.72
N LYS A 314 5.92 10.53 -36.43
CA LYS A 314 5.52 11.81 -35.84
C LYS A 314 4.24 11.71 -35.01
N ASN A 315 3.23 10.98 -35.50
CA ASN A 315 1.95 10.83 -34.80
C ASN A 315 2.11 9.97 -33.53
N PHE A 316 2.87 8.87 -33.59
CA PHE A 316 3.22 8.09 -32.41
C PHE A 316 3.98 8.92 -31.38
N TRP A 317 4.96 9.73 -31.82
CA TRP A 317 5.65 10.68 -30.94
C TRP A 317 4.70 11.71 -30.30
N LYS A 318 3.67 12.21 -31.00
CA LYS A 318 2.64 13.06 -30.38
C LYS A 318 1.90 12.30 -29.28
N ILE A 319 1.38 11.10 -29.58
CA ILE A 319 0.58 10.29 -28.64
C ILE A 319 1.38 10.06 -27.34
N CYS A 320 2.67 9.72 -27.46
CA CYS A 320 3.55 9.60 -26.29
C CYS A 320 3.71 10.92 -25.49
N VAL A 321 3.81 12.07 -26.16
CA VAL A 321 3.87 13.40 -25.51
C VAL A 321 2.53 13.76 -24.84
N GLU A 322 1.40 13.42 -25.47
CA GLU A 322 0.06 13.67 -24.92
C GLU A 322 -0.20 12.81 -23.68
N TYR A 323 -0.01 11.48 -23.75
CA TYR A 323 -0.16 10.58 -22.59
C TYR A 323 0.79 10.96 -21.45
N HIS A 324 2.05 11.29 -21.75
CA HIS A 324 2.98 11.77 -20.73
C HIS A 324 2.49 13.07 -20.09
N THR A 325 2.04 14.04 -20.88
CA THR A 325 1.54 15.32 -20.33
C THR A 325 0.30 15.11 -19.47
N PHE A 326 -0.67 14.33 -19.95
CA PHE A 326 -1.92 14.08 -19.24
C PHE A 326 -1.71 13.33 -17.91
N PHE A 327 -0.97 12.22 -17.91
CA PHE A 327 -0.81 11.34 -16.75
C PHE A 327 0.38 11.65 -15.83
N ARG A 328 1.38 12.46 -16.25
CA ARG A 328 2.60 12.70 -15.45
C ARG A 328 2.88 14.15 -15.09
N LEU A 329 2.35 15.14 -15.82
CA LEU A 329 2.58 16.54 -15.48
C LEU A 329 1.48 17.07 -14.56
N PHE A 330 1.90 17.89 -13.59
CA PHE A 330 0.98 18.52 -12.65
C PHE A 330 0.20 19.64 -13.37
N ASP A 331 0.86 20.37 -14.26
CA ASP A 331 0.30 21.43 -15.09
C ASP A 331 0.73 21.31 -16.56
N GLN A 332 -0.02 21.97 -17.47
CA GLN A 332 0.43 22.16 -18.85
C GLN A 332 1.80 22.87 -18.91
N PRO A 333 2.73 22.45 -19.79
CA PRO A 333 3.99 23.17 -20.01
C PRO A 333 3.75 24.59 -20.54
N LYS A 334 4.15 25.61 -19.77
CA LYS A 334 3.99 27.03 -20.16
C LYS A 334 4.58 27.27 -21.56
N PRO A 335 3.88 28.00 -22.46
CA PRO A 335 4.36 28.24 -23.82
C PRO A 335 5.56 29.19 -23.83
N LYS A 336 6.77 28.62 -23.87
CA LYS A 336 8.02 29.36 -24.09
C LYS A 336 7.91 30.15 -25.40
N ALA A 337 8.28 31.43 -25.35
CA ALA A 337 8.11 32.37 -26.46
C ALA A 337 8.72 31.82 -27.77
N LYS A 338 8.05 32.06 -28.90
CA LYS A 338 8.55 31.63 -30.21
C LYS A 338 9.83 32.38 -30.52
N ALA A 339 10.96 31.67 -30.59
CA ALA A 339 12.15 32.20 -31.24
C ALA A 339 11.80 32.53 -32.69
N VAL A 340 11.88 33.82 -33.04
CA VAL A 340 11.80 34.27 -34.42
C VAL A 340 13.05 33.76 -35.14
N PHE A 341 12.89 33.38 -36.41
CA PHE A 341 13.90 32.75 -37.28
C PHE A 341 14.18 31.24 -37.00
N PHE A 342 13.97 30.42 -38.04
CA PHE A 342 14.47 29.05 -38.25
C PHE A 342 14.30 27.97 -37.14
N THR A 343 13.08 27.77 -36.64
CA THR A 343 12.75 26.60 -35.81
C THR A 343 12.61 25.30 -36.63
N ARG A 344 13.72 24.57 -36.84
CA ARG A 344 13.78 23.26 -37.55
C ARG A 344 13.19 22.10 -36.72
N GLY A 345 11.94 22.21 -36.27
CA GLY A 345 11.35 21.24 -35.34
C GLY A 345 9.83 21.09 -35.35
N SER A 346 9.33 20.18 -34.50
CA SER A 346 7.90 19.94 -34.31
C SER A 346 7.34 20.90 -33.25
N SER A 347 6.53 21.87 -33.66
CA SER A 347 5.91 22.87 -32.79
C SER A 347 4.73 22.36 -31.95
N PHE A 348 4.47 21.04 -31.96
CA PHE A 348 3.34 20.43 -31.28
C PHE A 348 3.42 20.63 -29.75
N ARG A 349 2.25 20.88 -29.15
CA ARG A 349 2.02 20.94 -27.70
C ARG A 349 0.70 20.24 -27.42
N TYR A 350 0.59 19.60 -26.26
CA TYR A 350 -0.69 19.13 -25.76
C TYR A 350 -1.61 20.32 -25.44
N SER A 351 -2.92 20.11 -25.59
CA SER A 351 -3.98 21.11 -25.39
C SER A 351 -5.14 20.40 -24.69
N GLY A 352 -5.31 20.68 -23.40
CA GLY A 352 -6.23 19.98 -22.48
C GLY A 352 -5.73 20.08 -21.04
N ARG A 353 -6.60 19.82 -20.07
CA ARG A 353 -6.23 19.74 -18.64
C ARG A 353 -5.37 18.48 -18.41
N THR A 354 -4.36 18.55 -17.54
CA THR A 354 -3.72 17.31 -17.04
C THR A 354 -4.74 16.52 -16.22
N GLN A 355 -4.53 15.21 -16.00
CA GLN A 355 -5.44 14.40 -15.18
C GLN A 355 -5.59 14.99 -13.77
N LYS A 356 -4.52 15.56 -13.20
CA LYS A 356 -4.57 16.29 -11.93
C LYS A 356 -5.43 17.56 -12.04
N GLN A 357 -5.20 18.41 -13.04
CA GLN A 357 -5.99 19.63 -13.25
C GLN A 357 -7.48 19.33 -13.48
N LEU A 358 -7.82 18.20 -14.12
CA LEU A 358 -9.21 17.75 -14.26
C LEU A 358 -9.80 17.33 -12.91
N VAL A 359 -9.11 16.47 -12.15
CA VAL A 359 -9.57 15.98 -10.85
C VAL A 359 -9.70 17.09 -9.82
N ASP A 360 -8.83 18.10 -9.86
CA ASP A 360 -8.92 19.27 -8.97
C ASP A 360 -10.04 20.23 -9.43
N TYR A 361 -10.19 20.50 -10.73
CA TYR A 361 -11.32 21.26 -11.28
C TYR A 361 -12.69 20.69 -10.84
N ILE A 362 -12.85 19.36 -10.79
CA ILE A 362 -14.12 18.72 -10.39
C ILE A 362 -14.43 18.95 -8.91
N LYS A 363 -13.41 19.02 -8.04
CA LYS A 363 -13.59 19.35 -6.62
C LYS A 363 -13.94 20.83 -6.44
N ASP A 364 -13.20 21.70 -7.12
CA ASP A 364 -13.26 23.14 -6.92
C ASP A 364 -14.52 23.78 -7.55
N SER A 365 -15.03 23.21 -8.65
CA SER A 365 -16.17 23.78 -9.39
C SER A 365 -17.54 23.52 -8.74
N GLY A 366 -17.64 22.61 -7.76
CA GLY A 366 -18.85 22.38 -6.95
C GLY A 366 -20.12 22.05 -7.75
N MET A 367 -19.99 21.64 -9.01
CA MET A 367 -21.13 21.48 -9.92
C MET A 367 -22.04 20.35 -9.43
N LYS A 368 -23.35 20.63 -9.36
CA LYS A 368 -24.34 19.61 -9.02
C LYS A 368 -24.28 18.50 -10.06
N ARG A 369 -24.00 17.26 -9.62
CA ARG A 369 -24.07 16.05 -10.46
C ARG A 369 -25.39 16.05 -11.21
N THR A 370 -25.32 16.16 -12.54
CA THR A 370 -26.52 16.20 -13.38
C THR A 370 -26.93 14.75 -13.63
N PRO A 371 -28.15 14.30 -13.24
CA PRO A 371 -28.62 13.00 -13.66
C PRO A 371 -28.66 12.93 -15.19
N TYR A 372 -28.06 11.89 -15.77
CA TYR A 372 -28.11 11.62 -17.20
C TYR A 372 -29.10 10.48 -17.43
N GLU A 373 -29.81 10.52 -18.55
CA GLU A 373 -30.81 9.51 -18.92
C GLU A 373 -30.25 8.61 -20.02
N ARG A 374 -30.32 7.29 -19.84
CA ARG A 374 -29.82 6.32 -20.81
C ARG A 374 -30.83 6.18 -21.95
N ARG A 375 -30.52 6.76 -23.13
CA ARG A 375 -31.36 6.75 -24.36
C ARG A 375 -31.90 5.36 -24.78
N HIS A 376 -31.36 4.26 -24.26
CA HIS A 376 -31.73 2.87 -24.60
C HIS A 376 -32.30 2.02 -23.45
N SER A 377 -32.31 2.49 -22.20
CA SER A 377 -32.67 1.63 -21.08
C SER A 377 -34.18 1.41 -20.96
N LYS A 378 -34.67 0.22 -21.32
CA LYS A 378 -36.05 -0.25 -21.04
C LYS A 378 -36.22 -0.60 -19.55
N VAL A 379 -35.94 0.33 -18.63
CA VAL A 379 -36.11 0.07 -17.18
C VAL A 379 -37.60 -0.15 -16.90
N ARG A 380 -37.99 -1.43 -16.73
CA ARG A 380 -39.33 -1.77 -16.22
C ARG A 380 -39.48 -1.20 -14.82
N ALA A 381 -40.44 -0.30 -14.64
CA ALA A 381 -40.97 0.00 -13.32
C ALA A 381 -41.59 -1.30 -12.77
N SER A 382 -40.91 -1.93 -11.80
CA SER A 382 -41.36 -3.22 -11.24
C SER A 382 -42.74 -3.07 -10.60
N THR A 383 -43.70 -3.88 -11.04
CA THR A 383 -45.14 -3.72 -10.75
C THR A 383 -45.53 -4.17 -9.33
N ARG A 384 -44.73 -3.81 -8.31
CA ARG A 384 -44.89 -4.25 -6.92
C ARG A 384 -44.62 -3.18 -5.85
N THR A 385 -45.03 -1.93 -6.10
CA THR A 385 -45.35 -0.97 -5.01
C THR A 385 -46.38 0.06 -5.46
N SER A 386 -47.59 -0.02 -4.93
CA SER A 386 -48.60 1.04 -5.02
C SER A 386 -49.28 1.23 -3.67
N ASN A 387 -48.76 2.14 -2.86
CA ASN A 387 -49.54 3.16 -2.11
C ASN A 387 -48.65 4.02 -1.19
N ALA A 388 -49.02 5.30 -1.09
CA ALA A 388 -48.67 6.31 -0.07
C ALA A 388 -47.20 6.77 0.11
N ASP A 389 -46.99 8.03 -0.31
CA ASP A 389 -46.20 9.10 0.33
C ASP A 389 -44.75 8.87 0.80
N VAL A 390 -43.81 9.44 0.03
CA VAL A 390 -42.39 9.63 0.40
C VAL A 390 -42.07 11.14 0.50
N PRO A 391 -41.66 11.66 1.67
CA PRO A 391 -41.13 13.01 1.81
C PRO A 391 -39.77 13.16 1.12
N LYS A 392 -39.54 14.28 0.43
CA LYS A 392 -38.25 14.57 -0.22
C LYS A 392 -37.12 14.77 0.81
N GLN A 393 -36.11 13.91 0.80
CA GLN A 393 -34.77 14.27 1.28
C GLN A 393 -33.67 13.77 0.33
N SER A 394 -32.96 14.73 -0.25
CA SER A 394 -31.67 14.51 -0.92
C SER A 394 -30.56 14.38 0.13
N VAL A 395 -29.88 13.24 0.18
CA VAL A 395 -28.77 13.01 1.13
C VAL A 395 -27.43 13.42 0.50
N PRO A 396 -26.64 14.35 1.09
CA PRO A 396 -25.30 14.68 0.62
C PRO A 396 -24.31 13.56 0.96
N PHE A 397 -23.33 13.30 0.08
CA PHE A 397 -22.39 12.19 0.26
C PHE A 397 -21.07 12.61 0.94
N THR A 398 -21.13 12.98 2.22
CA THR A 398 -19.95 13.06 3.11
C THR A 398 -20.34 12.95 4.60
N GLU A 399 -19.45 12.28 5.36
CA GLU A 399 -19.19 12.45 6.79
C GLU A 399 -20.06 11.72 7.85
N SER A 400 -19.39 10.82 8.59
CA SER A 400 -19.57 10.44 10.01
C SER A 400 -20.93 9.99 10.56
N LEU A 401 -21.09 8.66 10.64
CA LEU A 401 -21.63 7.97 11.82
C LEU A 401 -20.43 7.36 12.56
N ARG A 402 -20.14 7.56 13.86
CA ARG A 402 -20.97 7.89 15.04
C ARG A 402 -22.09 6.88 15.30
N THR A 403 -21.74 5.90 16.12
CA THR A 403 -22.63 4.94 16.77
C THR A 403 -23.78 5.64 17.51
N PRO A 404 -25.01 5.12 17.43
CA PRO A 404 -26.01 5.29 18.49
C PRO A 404 -25.47 4.72 19.81
N GLY A 405 -25.79 5.38 20.93
CA GLY A 405 -25.34 4.93 22.26
C GLY A 405 -26.11 3.73 22.79
N SER A 406 -25.47 2.94 23.66
CA SER A 406 -26.07 1.81 24.36
C SER A 406 -27.22 2.23 25.29
N PRO A 407 -28.22 1.37 25.53
CA PRO A 407 -29.00 1.44 26.76
C PRO A 407 -28.09 1.09 27.96
N ALA A 408 -28.18 1.84 29.05
CA ALA A 408 -27.43 1.56 30.27
C ALA A 408 -28.35 1.60 31.50
N SER A 409 -28.50 0.40 32.10
CA SER A 409 -28.57 0.13 33.54
C SER A 409 -29.51 0.90 34.46
N THR A 410 -30.40 0.16 35.12
CA THR A 410 -30.83 0.44 36.51
C THR A 410 -30.07 -0.51 37.43
N ALA A 411 -29.58 -0.04 38.59
CA ALA A 411 -28.65 -0.81 39.42
C ALA A 411 -28.94 -0.73 40.92
N ALA A 412 -28.81 -1.89 41.60
CA ALA A 412 -28.55 -2.05 43.04
C ALA A 412 -29.61 -1.42 43.99
N PRO A 413 -29.40 -1.38 45.32
CA PRO A 413 -28.51 -2.20 46.15
C PRO A 413 -29.26 -2.94 47.28
N PHE A 414 -28.58 -3.83 48.02
CA PHE A 414 -28.67 -3.86 49.49
C PHE A 414 -27.40 -4.49 50.09
N HIS A 415 -26.98 -3.98 51.25
CA HIS A 415 -25.79 -4.44 51.98
C HIS A 415 -26.15 -5.36 53.16
N SER A 416 -25.31 -6.36 53.42
CA SER A 416 -24.83 -6.79 54.75
C SER A 416 -23.97 -8.06 54.58
N VAL A 417 -22.91 -8.40 55.32
CA VAL A 417 -22.04 -7.81 56.34
C VAL A 417 -20.92 -8.89 56.55
N GLN A 418 -19.78 -8.48 57.10
CA GLN A 418 -18.63 -9.31 57.54
C GLN A 418 -19.01 -10.47 58.51
N CYS A 419 -18.20 -11.51 58.82
CA CYS A 419 -16.90 -11.97 58.32
C CYS A 419 -16.62 -13.44 58.75
N LEU A 420 -15.54 -14.00 58.19
CA LEU A 420 -14.58 -14.99 58.77
C LEU A 420 -14.99 -15.80 60.03
N ALA A 421 -14.94 -17.13 59.91
CA ALA A 421 -14.10 -17.97 60.77
C ALA A 421 -13.87 -19.38 60.16
N SER A 422 -12.62 -19.81 60.12
CA SER A 422 -12.24 -21.24 60.15
C SER A 422 -11.78 -21.58 61.58
N PRO A 423 -11.79 -22.85 61.98
CA PRO A 423 -10.49 -23.53 62.14
C PRO A 423 -10.48 -24.94 61.55
N ALA A 424 -9.41 -25.70 61.77
CA ALA A 424 -9.09 -26.92 61.02
C ALA A 424 -8.57 -28.08 61.90
N SER A 425 -8.38 -29.23 61.25
CA SER A 425 -7.55 -30.40 61.64
C SER A 425 -8.11 -31.39 62.67
N ILE A 426 -8.02 -32.69 62.31
CA ILE A 426 -7.43 -33.81 63.09
C ILE A 426 -7.54 -35.14 62.29
N LEU A 427 -6.55 -36.03 62.42
CA LEU A 427 -6.42 -37.41 61.89
C LEU A 427 -6.31 -38.40 63.12
N PRO A 428 -6.07 -39.74 63.04
CA PRO A 428 -5.81 -40.66 61.91
C PRO A 428 -6.44 -42.11 62.01
N MET A 429 -6.03 -42.99 61.06
CA MET A 429 -5.80 -44.46 61.18
C MET A 429 -6.93 -45.53 61.06
N PHE A 430 -6.45 -46.77 60.83
CA PHE A 430 -7.10 -48.10 60.65
C PHE A 430 -7.85 -48.36 59.32
N ALA A 431 -7.90 -49.59 58.73
CA ALA A 431 -7.03 -50.79 58.78
C ALA A 431 -7.41 -51.84 57.67
N GLU A 432 -6.59 -52.91 57.54
CA GLU A 432 -6.75 -54.28 56.97
C GLU A 432 -8.19 -54.81 56.61
N PRO A 433 -8.36 -55.84 55.71
CA PRO A 433 -7.39 -56.94 55.45
C PRO A 433 -7.14 -57.47 54.01
N SER A 434 -5.87 -57.83 53.76
CA SER A 434 -5.29 -59.14 53.32
C SER A 434 -6.08 -60.21 52.51
N PRO A 435 -5.41 -61.16 51.77
CA PRO A 435 -4.02 -61.21 51.25
C PRO A 435 -3.84 -61.90 49.84
N SER A 436 -2.58 -62.21 49.46
CA SER A 436 -2.05 -62.96 48.27
C SER A 436 -1.97 -62.18 46.93
N SER A 437 -0.84 -61.98 46.22
CA SER A 437 0.39 -62.77 45.87
C SER A 437 0.20 -63.67 44.65
N LEU A 438 1.02 -63.70 43.57
CA LEU A 438 2.41 -63.25 43.31
C LEU A 438 2.64 -63.02 41.80
N ASP A 439 3.70 -62.29 41.42
CA ASP A 439 4.35 -62.30 40.09
C ASP A 439 5.19 -63.61 39.97
N PRO A 440 5.48 -64.27 38.81
CA PRO A 440 6.13 -63.61 37.65
C PRO A 440 6.00 -64.25 36.23
N ARG A 441 6.72 -63.63 35.26
CA ARG A 441 7.32 -64.20 34.02
C ARG A 441 6.44 -64.50 32.78
N ALA A 442 7.03 -64.15 31.62
CA ALA A 442 6.65 -64.55 30.25
C ALA A 442 7.04 -66.03 29.97
N PRO A 443 6.69 -66.69 28.82
CA PRO A 443 7.01 -66.21 27.45
C PRO A 443 6.09 -66.69 26.28
N TYR A 444 6.43 -66.28 25.03
CA TYR A 444 6.15 -66.93 23.71
C TYR A 444 4.67 -67.27 23.32
N THR A 445 4.21 -67.26 22.06
CA THR A 445 4.86 -67.20 20.73
C THR A 445 3.89 -66.65 19.64
N ARG A 446 4.43 -65.92 18.65
CA ARG A 446 4.22 -66.02 17.17
C ARG A 446 2.86 -66.49 16.57
N ILE A 447 2.17 -65.69 15.72
CA ILE A 447 2.16 -65.69 14.21
C ILE A 447 1.30 -66.83 13.58
N PRO A 448 0.58 -66.69 12.43
CA PRO A 448 0.18 -65.52 11.59
C PRO A 448 -1.38 -65.36 11.60
N ASP A 449 -2.21 -64.99 10.60
CA ASP A 449 -2.19 -64.33 9.25
C ASP A 449 -3.55 -63.52 9.12
N LYS A 450 -4.11 -62.87 8.07
CA LYS A 450 -4.35 -63.13 6.62
C LYS A 450 -5.39 -64.26 6.35
N THR A 451 -6.35 -64.20 5.40
CA THR A 451 -6.50 -63.41 4.15
C THR A 451 -7.99 -63.32 3.69
N THR A 452 -8.33 -62.43 2.73
CA THR A 452 -9.53 -62.43 1.81
C THR A 452 -10.96 -62.31 2.43
N ALA A 453 -11.77 -61.28 2.11
CA ALA A 453 -12.56 -60.98 0.88
C ALA A 453 -13.91 -61.76 0.80
N ALA A 454 -15.09 -61.13 0.95
CA ALA A 454 -15.93 -60.42 -0.08
C ALA A 454 -16.80 -61.40 -0.94
N PRO A 455 -17.78 -60.99 -1.81
CA PRO A 455 -18.44 -59.70 -2.13
C PRO A 455 -20.02 -59.81 -2.20
N VAL A 456 -20.70 -59.09 -3.16
CA VAL A 456 -22.14 -59.15 -3.62
C VAL A 456 -23.15 -58.36 -2.73
N GLU A 457 -23.93 -57.34 -3.14
CA GLU A 457 -24.93 -57.08 -4.25
C GLU A 457 -26.33 -57.74 -4.03
N GLU A 458 -27.51 -57.21 -4.40
CA GLU A 458 -27.96 -55.93 -4.99
C GLU A 458 -29.45 -55.58 -4.63
N ALA A 459 -29.91 -54.36 -4.96
CA ALA A 459 -31.29 -53.92 -5.33
C ALA A 459 -32.57 -54.04 -4.43
N GLY A 460 -33.26 -52.89 -4.19
CA GLY A 460 -34.61 -52.67 -4.79
C GLY A 460 -35.90 -52.30 -3.98
N ARG A 461 -36.30 -51.00 -3.97
CA ARG A 461 -37.71 -50.42 -3.92
C ARG A 461 -38.52 -50.60 -2.58
N LYS A 462 -39.52 -49.78 -2.16
CA LYS A 462 -40.58 -48.96 -2.83
C LYS A 462 -41.19 -47.84 -1.89
N LEU A 463 -42.31 -47.17 -2.27
CA LEU A 463 -43.00 -46.00 -1.64
C LEU A 463 -44.05 -46.40 -0.52
N THR A 464 -44.90 -45.56 0.16
CA THR A 464 -45.72 -44.36 -0.24
C THR A 464 -46.50 -43.64 0.91
N GLN A 465 -46.84 -42.32 0.75
CA GLN A 465 -48.02 -41.52 1.27
C GLN A 465 -48.25 -41.33 2.82
N GLN A 466 -48.59 -40.16 3.45
CA GLN A 466 -49.59 -39.03 3.33
C GLN A 466 -50.76 -39.15 4.36
N PRO A 467 -51.60 -38.12 4.69
CA PRO A 467 -51.66 -36.67 4.35
C PRO A 467 -51.35 -35.75 5.59
N GLY A 468 -51.89 -34.55 5.92
CA GLY A 468 -52.94 -33.66 5.37
C GLY A 468 -53.10 -32.29 6.12
N SER A 469 -54.15 -31.49 5.84
CA SER A 469 -54.46 -30.13 6.41
C SER A 469 -56.00 -29.92 6.59
N PRO A 470 -56.57 -28.82 7.17
CA PRO A 470 -56.75 -27.50 6.49
C PRO A 470 -56.84 -26.23 7.43
N MET A 471 -57.62 -25.18 7.07
CA MET A 471 -57.56 -23.79 7.59
C MET A 471 -58.88 -23.19 8.16
N LEU A 472 -58.76 -21.96 8.72
CA LEU A 472 -59.65 -20.76 8.61
C LEU A 472 -60.62 -20.34 9.76
N GLN A 473 -60.88 -19.02 9.79
CA GLN A 473 -61.78 -18.22 10.67
C GLN A 473 -61.36 -18.10 12.16
N GLY A 474 -61.69 -17.04 12.92
CA GLY A 474 -62.31 -15.74 12.58
C GLY A 474 -62.93 -15.02 13.81
N VAL A 475 -63.20 -13.71 13.71
CA VAL A 475 -63.89 -12.83 14.72
C VAL A 475 -63.05 -12.40 15.95
N GLY A 476 -63.37 -11.21 16.51
CA GLY A 476 -62.78 -10.69 17.75
C GLY A 476 -63.60 -9.56 18.40
N PHE A 477 -63.30 -9.28 19.68
CA PHE A 477 -63.76 -8.20 20.59
C PHE A 477 -62.67 -8.06 21.69
N GLY A 478 -62.55 -7.01 22.53
CA GLY A 478 -63.31 -5.76 22.64
C GLY A 478 -63.14 -5.11 24.04
N SER A 479 -62.17 -4.18 24.19
CA SER A 479 -62.10 -3.06 25.17
C SER A 479 -62.48 -3.21 26.67
N LEU A 480 -61.48 -3.03 27.57
CA LEU A 480 -61.44 -2.09 28.74
C LEU A 480 -62.59 -2.15 29.82
N PRO A 481 -62.71 -1.29 30.87
CA PRO A 481 -61.80 -0.25 31.43
C PRO A 481 -61.54 -0.29 32.98
N VAL A 482 -60.53 0.48 33.42
CA VAL A 482 -60.44 1.47 34.55
C VAL A 482 -61.34 1.32 35.81
N ASP A 483 -60.76 1.35 37.04
CA ASP A 483 -60.88 2.50 38.00
C ASP A 483 -59.97 2.47 39.27
N HIS A 484 -59.89 3.61 39.99
CA HIS A 484 -59.25 3.89 41.31
C HIS A 484 -60.36 4.11 42.39
N PRO A 485 -60.24 4.84 43.55
CA PRO A 485 -59.13 5.26 44.47
C PRO A 485 -59.33 4.67 45.91
N GLN A 486 -58.66 5.05 47.03
CA GLN A 486 -58.72 6.28 47.88
C GLN A 486 -57.67 6.19 49.04
N LEU A 487 -56.99 7.26 49.48
CA LEU A 487 -57.38 8.38 50.39
C LEU A 487 -57.64 7.95 51.86
N SER A 488 -57.27 8.70 52.91
CA SER A 488 -56.70 10.06 53.03
C SER A 488 -55.36 10.06 53.82
N SER A 489 -54.78 11.04 54.54
CA SER A 489 -55.06 12.43 55.05
C SER A 489 -53.69 13.00 55.56
N LEU A 490 -53.41 14.21 56.10
CA LEU A 490 -54.08 15.50 56.41
C LEU A 490 -52.97 16.57 56.72
N VAL A 491 -53.08 17.85 56.28
CA VAL A 491 -52.56 19.11 56.96
C VAL A 491 -51.01 19.28 57.13
N LEU A 492 -50.31 20.44 56.97
CA LEU A 492 -50.64 21.90 56.95
C LEU A 492 -49.64 22.79 56.12
N LYS A 493 -50.15 23.85 55.46
CA LYS A 493 -49.54 25.18 55.06
C LYS A 493 -48.31 25.35 54.13
N SER A 494 -48.46 26.33 53.22
CA SER A 494 -47.48 27.04 52.36
C SER A 494 -46.89 28.31 53.07
N PRO A 495 -46.04 29.23 52.49
CA PRO A 495 -46.12 29.83 51.12
C PRO A 495 -44.80 30.25 50.38
N LEU A 496 -44.97 30.65 49.10
CA LEU A 496 -44.34 31.72 48.25
C LEU A 496 -42.92 32.27 48.58
N GLY A 497 -42.02 32.64 47.64
CA GLY A 497 -42.00 32.75 46.15
C GLY A 497 -40.52 32.75 45.65
N LEU A 498 -40.11 33.01 44.40
CA LEU A 498 -40.63 33.85 43.29
C LEU A 498 -40.21 33.33 41.89
N THR A 499 -40.91 33.79 40.84
CA THR A 499 -40.59 33.72 39.40
C THR A 499 -39.65 34.87 38.95
N PRO A 500 -38.91 34.83 37.80
CA PRO A 500 -39.41 34.60 36.42
C PRO A 500 -38.60 33.59 35.55
N ALA A 501 -39.05 33.00 34.43
CA ALA A 501 -40.24 33.10 33.56
C ALA A 501 -40.05 33.80 32.17
N PHE A 502 -40.11 32.97 31.11
CA PHE A 502 -40.52 33.26 29.72
C PHE A 502 -39.63 34.22 28.86
N GLN A 503 -39.72 34.27 27.52
CA GLN A 503 -40.62 33.60 26.56
C GLN A 503 -39.95 33.37 25.17
N VAL A 504 -40.54 32.49 24.35
CA VAL A 504 -40.31 32.45 22.88
C VAL A 504 -41.26 33.44 22.21
N ASN A 505 -40.87 34.03 21.07
CA ASN A 505 -41.84 34.67 20.18
C ASN A 505 -41.47 34.54 18.70
N LEU A 506 -42.48 34.35 17.86
CA LEU A 506 -42.39 34.22 16.40
C LEU A 506 -43.59 34.95 15.81
N ASN A 507 -43.36 35.96 14.96
CA ASN A 507 -44.36 36.44 13.99
C ASN A 507 -43.69 37.31 12.92
N ALA A 508 -44.33 37.44 11.77
CA ALA A 508 -43.80 38.12 10.58
C ALA A 508 -44.51 39.47 10.32
N VAL A 509 -43.93 40.30 9.45
CA VAL A 509 -44.64 41.05 8.37
C VAL A 509 -43.61 41.73 7.44
N THR A 510 -44.08 42.08 6.24
CA THR A 510 -43.35 42.55 5.04
C THR A 510 -42.52 43.84 5.18
N GLN A 511 -41.43 43.96 4.39
CA GLN A 511 -41.30 44.94 3.27
C GLN A 511 -39.86 45.01 2.67
N GLY A 512 -39.74 45.41 1.39
CA GLY A 512 -38.69 46.35 0.95
C GLY A 512 -37.39 45.83 0.30
N SER A 513 -37.33 45.90 -1.04
CA SER A 513 -36.20 46.40 -1.88
C SER A 513 -34.72 46.04 -1.58
N SER A 514 -34.07 45.41 -2.57
CA SER A 514 -32.68 45.74 -2.97
C SER A 514 -32.66 47.11 -3.69
N PRO A 515 -31.51 47.84 -3.78
CA PRO A 515 -30.52 47.52 -4.81
C PRO A 515 -29.03 47.83 -4.50
N LEU A 516 -28.16 47.28 -5.36
CA LEU A 516 -26.88 47.78 -5.90
C LEU A 516 -26.16 48.97 -5.22
N LEU A 517 -24.84 48.83 -5.04
CA LEU A 517 -23.84 49.65 -5.76
C LEU A 517 -22.39 49.17 -5.54
N SER A 518 -21.52 49.36 -6.54
CA SER A 518 -20.07 49.17 -6.47
C SER A 518 -19.33 50.31 -7.19
N PRO A 519 -18.18 50.74 -6.66
CA PRO A 519 -16.96 50.98 -7.46
C PRO A 519 -15.76 50.20 -6.86
N VAL A 520 -14.81 49.61 -7.58
CA VAL A 520 -13.93 50.07 -8.70
C VAL A 520 -12.67 50.80 -8.21
N LEU A 521 -11.56 50.04 -8.23
CA LEU A 521 -10.15 50.39 -8.49
C LEU A 521 -9.42 51.51 -7.72
N SER A 522 -8.22 51.15 -7.24
CA SER A 522 -6.99 51.93 -7.44
C SER A 522 -5.78 50.98 -7.47
N ASP A 523 -4.78 51.29 -8.30
CA ASP A 523 -3.58 50.49 -8.54
C ASP A 523 -2.36 51.11 -7.83
N ALA A 524 -1.58 50.27 -7.14
CA ALA A 524 -0.29 50.64 -6.54
C ALA A 524 0.55 49.37 -6.31
N GLY A 525 1.64 49.21 -7.06
CA GLY A 525 2.48 48.01 -7.00
C GLY A 525 3.26 47.87 -5.69
N GLY A 526 2.99 46.81 -4.93
CA GLY A 526 3.76 46.40 -3.75
C GLY A 526 4.17 44.93 -3.86
N ALA A 527 5.48 44.66 -3.90
CA ALA A 527 6.00 43.30 -3.92
C ALA A 527 6.42 42.81 -2.52
N ARG A 528 6.12 41.53 -2.23
CA ARG A 528 6.50 40.71 -1.04
C ARG A 528 5.47 40.70 0.11
N ILE A 529 5.56 39.60 0.89
CA ILE A 529 4.92 39.31 2.18
C ILE A 529 3.42 38.94 2.15
N GLU A 530 3.13 37.72 1.70
CA GLU A 530 1.91 36.97 2.07
C GLU A 530 2.28 35.49 2.37
N GLU A 531 3.10 35.24 3.40
CA GLU A 531 3.33 33.88 3.96
C GLU A 531 3.45 33.91 5.52
N ASP A 532 3.19 35.05 6.18
CA ASP A 532 3.54 35.28 7.60
C ASP A 532 2.33 35.39 8.56
N ASP A 533 1.10 35.57 8.04
CA ASP A 533 -0.04 35.98 8.88
C ASP A 533 -0.75 34.82 9.63
N GLU A 534 -0.70 33.58 9.12
CA GLU A 534 -1.14 32.40 9.90
C GLU A 534 -0.22 32.07 11.10
N MET A 535 1.00 32.64 11.13
CA MET A 535 2.01 32.29 12.15
C MET A 535 1.82 33.01 13.49
N LYS A 536 0.70 33.75 13.67
CA LYS A 536 0.43 34.60 14.84
C LYS A 536 0.04 33.82 16.11
N ARG A 537 1.08 33.23 16.73
CA ARG A 537 1.23 32.91 18.17
C ARG A 537 0.41 31.74 18.74
N LYS A 538 0.76 30.51 18.32
CA LYS A 538 0.96 29.42 19.30
C LYS A 538 2.42 29.44 19.78
N ARG A 539 2.66 29.89 21.01
CA ARG A 539 3.99 29.77 21.66
C ARG A 539 4.14 28.36 22.19
N TYR A 540 4.71 27.46 21.38
CA TYR A 540 5.10 26.13 21.85
C TYR A 540 6.13 26.23 22.99
N PRO A 541 6.03 25.38 24.04
CA PRO A 541 7.08 25.28 25.05
C PRO A 541 8.43 24.94 24.39
N THR A 542 9.47 25.72 24.71
CA THR A 542 10.84 25.51 24.19
C THR A 542 11.62 24.45 24.95
N ASP A 543 11.04 23.87 26.01
CA ASP A 543 11.66 22.83 26.82
C ASP A 543 11.67 21.46 26.10
N LYS A 544 12.79 20.76 26.28
CA LYS A 544 13.05 19.42 25.77
C LYS A 544 12.17 18.36 26.44
N ALA A 545 11.74 18.53 27.70
CA ALA A 545 10.84 17.57 28.35
C ALA A 545 9.47 17.50 27.66
N TYR A 546 8.91 18.65 27.24
CA TYR A 546 7.68 18.72 26.44
C TYR A 546 7.80 17.94 25.12
N PHE A 547 8.91 18.06 24.38
CA PHE A 547 9.12 17.27 23.16
C PHE A 547 9.32 15.77 23.45
N ILE A 548 9.90 15.40 24.59
CA ILE A 548 9.96 14.00 25.02
C ILE A 548 8.55 13.46 25.34
N ALA A 549 7.70 14.24 26.02
CA ALA A 549 6.30 13.88 26.26
C ALA A 549 5.51 13.74 24.95
N LYS A 550 5.80 14.57 23.93
CA LYS A 550 5.25 14.38 22.58
C LYS A 550 5.73 13.11 21.89
N GLU A 551 6.92 12.61 22.17
CA GLU A 551 7.37 11.30 21.67
C GLU A 551 6.58 10.14 22.33
N ILE A 552 6.28 10.24 23.63
CA ILE A 552 5.39 9.29 24.31
C ILE A 552 4.03 9.27 23.59
N LEU A 553 3.38 10.43 23.45
CA LEU A 553 2.09 10.58 22.75
C LEU A 553 2.14 10.02 21.33
N ALA A 554 3.17 10.40 20.57
CA ALA A 554 3.23 10.07 19.15
C ALA A 554 3.44 8.57 18.93
N THR A 555 4.27 7.92 19.75
CA THR A 555 4.45 6.48 19.71
C THR A 555 3.27 5.72 20.31
N GLU A 556 2.51 6.31 21.25
CA GLU A 556 1.31 5.69 21.83
C GLU A 556 0.17 5.57 20.82
N ARG A 557 -0.04 6.60 20.01
CA ARG A 557 -1.02 6.57 18.91
C ARG A 557 -0.73 5.47 17.90
N THR A 558 0.54 5.25 17.56
CA THR A 558 0.95 4.11 16.71
C THR A 558 0.77 2.78 17.43
N TYR A 559 1.14 2.67 18.70
CA TYR A 559 1.01 1.43 19.46
C TYR A 559 -0.46 0.99 19.63
N LEU A 560 -1.39 1.92 19.84
CA LEU A 560 -2.82 1.60 19.82
C LEU A 560 -3.30 1.13 18.45
N LYS A 561 -2.84 1.75 17.35
CA LYS A 561 -3.12 1.25 15.99
C LYS A 561 -2.53 -0.14 15.75
N ASP A 562 -1.32 -0.43 16.27
CA ASP A 562 -0.72 -1.76 16.22
C ASP A 562 -1.55 -2.81 17.00
N LEU A 563 -2.19 -2.43 18.12
CA LEU A 563 -3.12 -3.29 18.86
C LEU A 563 -4.45 -3.52 18.09
N GLU A 564 -5.00 -2.47 17.46
CA GLU A 564 -6.23 -2.56 16.67
C GLU A 564 -6.12 -3.57 15.51
N VAL A 565 -4.92 -3.74 14.93
CA VAL A 565 -4.66 -4.80 13.92
C VAL A 565 -5.08 -6.17 14.43
N ILE A 566 -4.85 -6.47 15.71
CA ILE A 566 -5.28 -7.73 16.33
C ILE A 566 -6.72 -7.63 16.84
N THR A 567 -6.99 -6.69 17.75
CA THR A 567 -8.23 -6.68 18.55
C THR A 567 -9.48 -6.33 17.73
N VAL A 568 -9.32 -5.61 16.63
CA VAL A 568 -10.40 -5.20 15.72
C VAL A 568 -10.31 -5.95 14.39
N TRP A 569 -9.22 -5.77 13.65
CA TRP A 569 -9.13 -6.22 12.25
C TRP A 569 -8.97 -7.74 12.13
N PHE A 570 -8.00 -8.34 12.81
CA PHE A 570 -7.80 -9.79 12.78
C PHE A 570 -8.97 -10.53 13.44
N ARG A 571 -9.50 -10.03 14.57
CA ARG A 571 -10.73 -10.55 15.19
C ARG A 571 -11.88 -10.63 14.17
N SER A 572 -12.13 -9.54 13.45
CA SER A 572 -13.20 -9.48 12.44
C SER A 572 -13.02 -10.57 11.37
N ALA A 573 -11.80 -10.77 10.87
CA ALA A 573 -11.50 -11.80 9.88
C ALA A 573 -11.75 -13.23 10.41
N VAL A 574 -11.23 -13.57 11.60
CA VAL A 574 -11.36 -14.94 12.14
C VAL A 574 -12.78 -15.29 12.61
N ILE A 575 -13.56 -14.29 13.06
CA ILE A 575 -14.99 -14.44 13.40
C ILE A 575 -15.82 -14.59 12.13
N LYS A 576 -15.67 -13.68 11.15
CA LYS A 576 -16.45 -13.67 9.89
C LYS A 576 -16.35 -15.01 9.17
N GLU A 577 -15.14 -15.55 9.05
CA GLU A 577 -14.90 -16.82 8.38
C GLU A 577 -15.15 -18.03 9.29
N ASN A 578 -15.34 -17.84 10.61
CA ASN A 578 -15.39 -18.89 11.63
C ASN A 578 -14.26 -19.93 11.44
N ALA A 579 -13.01 -19.44 11.55
CA ALA A 579 -11.80 -20.18 11.19
C ALA A 579 -10.93 -20.59 12.38
N MET A 580 -11.11 -19.95 13.55
CA MET A 580 -10.30 -20.18 14.75
C MET A 580 -11.12 -20.90 15.84
N PRO A 581 -10.57 -21.93 16.53
CA PRO A 581 -11.26 -22.59 17.65
C PRO A 581 -11.53 -21.63 18.81
N GLU A 582 -12.67 -21.79 19.48
CA GLU A 582 -13.12 -20.91 20.58
C GLU A 582 -12.12 -20.83 21.75
N GLY A 583 -11.45 -21.93 22.10
CA GLY A 583 -10.39 -21.93 23.11
C GLY A 583 -9.18 -21.07 22.71
N LEU A 584 -8.81 -21.03 21.43
CA LEU A 584 -7.72 -20.18 20.92
C LEU A 584 -8.16 -18.73 20.74
N MET A 585 -9.41 -18.50 20.31
CA MET A 585 -10.04 -17.17 20.34
C MET A 585 -9.96 -16.56 21.75
N THR A 586 -10.33 -17.34 22.77
CA THR A 586 -10.32 -16.93 24.17
C THR A 586 -8.89 -16.67 24.65
N LEU A 587 -7.97 -17.61 24.41
CA LEU A 587 -6.56 -17.47 24.76
C LEU A 587 -5.92 -16.22 24.12
N LEU A 588 -6.21 -15.93 22.85
CA LEU A 588 -5.69 -14.77 22.14
C LEU A 588 -6.29 -13.46 22.69
N PHE A 589 -7.61 -13.32 22.67
CA PHE A 589 -8.25 -12.03 22.92
C PHE A 589 -8.34 -11.67 24.42
N SER A 590 -8.58 -12.63 25.31
CA SER A 590 -8.65 -12.36 26.76
C SER A 590 -7.31 -11.94 27.39
N ASN A 591 -6.18 -12.10 26.69
CA ASN A 591 -4.88 -11.57 27.12
C ASN A 591 -4.52 -10.21 26.50
N ILE A 592 -5.16 -9.80 25.38
CA ILE A 592 -4.81 -8.57 24.65
C ILE A 592 -5.85 -7.47 24.85
N ASP A 593 -7.13 -7.81 24.99
CA ASP A 593 -8.21 -6.84 25.17
C ASP A 593 -8.05 -5.97 26.43
N PRO A 594 -7.71 -6.50 27.62
CA PRO A 594 -7.50 -5.68 28.81
C PRO A 594 -6.33 -4.68 28.64
N ILE A 595 -5.29 -5.09 27.93
CA ILE A 595 -4.13 -4.24 27.61
C ILE A 595 -4.57 -3.10 26.67
N TYR A 596 -5.34 -3.42 25.63
CA TYR A 596 -5.88 -2.45 24.68
C TYR A 596 -6.80 -1.42 25.34
N GLU A 597 -7.72 -1.86 26.21
CA GLU A 597 -8.59 -0.97 26.98
C GLU A 597 -7.81 -0.04 27.92
N PHE A 598 -6.81 -0.57 28.65
CA PHE A 598 -5.91 0.24 29.48
C PHE A 598 -5.19 1.32 28.64
N HIS A 599 -4.60 0.94 27.50
CA HIS A 599 -3.87 1.89 26.66
C HIS A 599 -4.79 2.94 26.00
N GLN A 600 -6.04 2.59 25.66
CA GLN A 600 -7.03 3.58 25.24
C GLN A 600 -7.31 4.62 26.33
N GLY A 601 -7.31 4.23 27.60
CA GLY A 601 -7.41 5.15 28.74
C GLY A 601 -6.17 6.04 28.84
N PHE A 602 -5.00 5.42 28.90
CA PHE A 602 -3.70 6.09 29.05
C PHE A 602 -3.41 7.13 27.96
N LEU A 603 -3.71 6.84 26.68
CA LEU A 603 -3.58 7.81 25.59
C LEU A 603 -4.38 9.09 25.86
N LYS A 604 -5.63 8.96 26.32
CA LYS A 604 -6.52 10.12 26.59
C LYS A 604 -5.94 11.01 27.70
N GLU A 605 -5.31 10.41 28.71
CA GLU A 605 -4.63 11.18 29.77
C GLU A 605 -3.42 11.96 29.25
N ILE A 606 -2.60 11.34 28.38
CA ILE A 606 -1.44 11.98 27.75
C ILE A 606 -1.89 13.12 26.83
N GLU A 607 -2.93 12.89 26.03
CA GLU A 607 -3.52 13.90 25.13
C GLU A 607 -4.09 15.09 25.90
N GLN A 608 -4.85 14.83 26.98
CA GLN A 608 -5.36 15.88 27.87
C GLN A 608 -4.20 16.67 28.51
N ARG A 609 -3.16 15.98 29.00
CA ARG A 609 -2.00 16.62 29.64
C ARG A 609 -1.24 17.53 28.66
N LEU A 610 -0.96 17.07 27.45
CA LEU A 610 -0.25 17.88 26.45
C LEU A 610 -1.12 19.02 25.89
N SER A 611 -2.44 18.85 25.79
CA SER A 611 -3.38 19.93 25.45
C SER A 611 -3.34 21.05 26.51
N LEU A 612 -3.30 20.71 27.80
CA LEU A 612 -3.14 21.67 28.89
C LEU A 612 -1.74 22.32 28.92
N TRP A 613 -0.70 21.61 28.49
CA TRP A 613 0.67 22.14 28.35
C TRP A 613 0.79 23.14 27.18
N GLU A 614 0.06 22.93 26.07
CA GLU A 614 0.00 23.84 24.91
C GLU A 614 -0.98 25.02 25.05
N GLY A 615 -1.81 25.04 26.08
CA GLY A 615 -2.86 26.04 26.27
C GLY A 615 -2.33 27.48 26.36
N ARG A 616 -3.16 28.48 25.98
CA ARG A 616 -2.84 29.89 26.24
C ARG A 616 -2.70 30.08 27.75
N THR A 617 -1.52 30.50 28.21
CA THR A 617 -1.26 30.78 29.62
C THR A 617 -2.02 32.01 30.09
N ASN A 618 -3.25 31.80 30.55
CA ASN A 618 -3.91 32.73 31.47
C ASN A 618 -2.97 32.93 32.65
N ALA A 619 -2.46 34.16 32.85
CA ALA A 619 -1.29 34.42 33.69
C ALA A 619 -1.46 34.04 35.18
N HIS A 620 -2.70 33.82 35.61
CA HIS A 620 -3.08 33.41 36.97
C HIS A 620 -3.11 31.88 37.18
N VAL A 621 -2.89 31.07 36.14
CA VAL A 621 -2.82 29.59 36.24
C VAL A 621 -1.43 29.10 35.81
N LYS A 622 -0.41 29.36 36.63
CA LYS A 622 0.84 28.57 36.64
C LYS A 622 0.59 27.21 37.29
N GLY A 623 -0.28 26.40 36.67
CA GLY A 623 -0.77 25.13 37.22
C GLY A 623 0.14 23.93 36.92
N ASP A 624 -0.10 22.85 37.66
CA ASP A 624 0.67 21.59 37.74
C ASP A 624 0.73 20.73 36.45
N TYR A 625 0.46 21.32 35.28
CA TYR A 625 0.28 20.64 34.00
C TYR A 625 1.53 20.60 33.12
N GLN A 626 2.57 21.37 33.44
CA GLN A 626 3.85 21.38 32.69
C GLN A 626 4.80 20.26 33.16
N ARG A 627 4.28 19.03 33.21
CA ARG A 627 4.98 17.81 33.65
C ARG A 627 4.29 16.56 33.12
N ILE A 628 4.93 15.39 33.19
CA ILE A 628 4.35 14.11 32.72
C ILE A 628 4.62 12.92 33.65
N GLY A 629 5.59 13.00 34.56
CA GLY A 629 6.00 11.92 35.43
C GLY A 629 4.90 11.40 36.36
N ASP A 630 3.98 12.25 36.81
CA ASP A 630 2.82 11.86 37.63
C ASP A 630 1.83 10.97 36.85
N VAL A 631 1.53 11.31 35.60
CA VAL A 631 0.72 10.50 34.69
C VAL A 631 1.43 9.17 34.41
N MET A 632 2.74 9.22 34.12
CA MET A 632 3.54 8.01 33.91
C MET A 632 3.58 7.11 35.16
N LEU A 633 3.82 7.66 36.35
CA LEU A 633 3.93 6.90 37.59
C LEU A 633 2.63 6.18 37.95
N ARG A 634 1.49 6.87 37.84
CA ARG A 634 0.17 6.24 38.06
C ARG A 634 -0.04 5.08 37.09
N ASN A 635 0.15 5.32 35.80
CA ASN A 635 -0.13 4.33 34.77
C ASN A 635 0.88 3.16 34.78
N MET A 636 2.17 3.39 35.07
CA MET A 636 3.15 2.30 35.22
C MET A 636 2.88 1.40 36.44
N ARG A 637 2.24 1.92 37.50
CA ARG A 637 1.78 1.11 38.63
C ARG A 637 0.61 0.21 38.24
N THR A 638 -0.43 0.78 37.64
CA THR A 638 -1.59 0.00 37.16
C THR A 638 -1.18 -1.04 36.11
N LEU A 639 -0.30 -0.69 35.17
CA LEU A 639 0.20 -1.60 34.13
C LEU A 639 0.97 -2.82 34.71
N LYS A 640 1.48 -2.73 35.95
CA LYS A 640 2.13 -3.83 36.66
C LYS A 640 1.19 -5.01 36.93
N GLU A 641 -0.09 -4.74 37.11
CA GLU A 641 -1.14 -5.74 37.32
C GLU A 641 -1.36 -6.61 36.05
N PHE A 642 -1.08 -6.05 34.86
CA PHE A 642 -1.26 -6.70 33.56
C PHE A 642 -0.08 -7.60 33.14
N THR A 643 0.98 -7.68 33.96
CA THR A 643 2.15 -8.55 33.70
C THR A 643 1.77 -10.03 33.54
N SER A 644 0.71 -10.47 34.21
CA SER A 644 0.15 -11.83 34.12
C SER A 644 -0.42 -12.18 32.73
N TYR A 645 -1.01 -11.21 32.02
CA TYR A 645 -1.44 -11.39 30.63
C TYR A 645 -0.23 -11.44 29.69
N LEU A 646 0.71 -10.50 29.85
CA LEU A 646 1.94 -10.41 29.04
C LEU A 646 2.79 -11.69 29.10
N GLN A 647 2.83 -12.37 30.25
CA GLN A 647 3.51 -13.66 30.40
C GLN A 647 2.94 -14.77 29.49
N LYS A 648 1.64 -14.71 29.15
CA LYS A 648 0.97 -15.70 28.30
C LYS A 648 1.13 -15.46 26.79
N HIS A 649 1.77 -14.36 26.36
CA HIS A 649 1.93 -14.08 24.92
C HIS A 649 2.75 -15.17 24.20
N ASP A 650 3.63 -15.87 24.92
CA ASP A 650 4.39 -17.03 24.44
C ASP A 650 3.50 -18.25 24.16
N GLU A 651 2.55 -18.52 25.05
CA GLU A 651 1.52 -19.55 24.89
C GLU A 651 0.60 -19.21 23.70
N VAL A 652 0.13 -17.95 23.64
CA VAL A 652 -0.69 -17.42 22.55
C VAL A 652 -0.01 -17.61 21.18
N LEU A 653 1.25 -17.18 21.04
CA LEU A 653 1.99 -17.27 19.78
C LEU A 653 2.29 -18.74 19.41
N THR A 654 2.62 -19.57 20.40
CA THR A 654 2.89 -21.01 20.20
C THR A 654 1.65 -21.77 19.75
N GLU A 655 0.50 -21.58 20.41
CA GLU A 655 -0.75 -22.24 20.04
C GLU A 655 -1.35 -21.68 18.74
N LEU A 656 -1.13 -20.40 18.43
CA LEU A 656 -1.51 -19.82 17.14
C LEU A 656 -0.75 -20.48 15.98
N GLU A 657 0.56 -20.66 16.08
CA GLU A 657 1.35 -21.32 15.02
C GLU A 657 1.01 -22.82 14.92
N LYS A 658 0.85 -23.53 16.04
CA LYS A 658 0.38 -24.94 16.05
C LYS A 658 -1.00 -25.09 15.39
N ALA A 659 -1.94 -24.21 15.74
CA ALA A 659 -3.28 -24.23 15.15
C ALA A 659 -3.26 -23.88 13.66
N THR A 660 -2.43 -22.92 13.26
CA THR A 660 -2.25 -22.52 11.85
C THR A 660 -1.69 -23.67 11.02
N LYS A 661 -0.65 -24.38 11.50
CA LYS A 661 -0.12 -25.59 10.84
C LYS A 661 -1.12 -26.75 10.77
N ARG A 662 -2.03 -26.87 11.74
CA ARG A 662 -3.03 -27.95 11.82
C ARG A 662 -4.31 -27.66 11.03
N LEU A 663 -4.75 -26.41 10.95
CA LEU A 663 -6.07 -26.01 10.48
C LEU A 663 -5.95 -25.19 9.19
N LYS A 664 -5.99 -25.85 8.02
CA LYS A 664 -5.90 -25.21 6.70
C LYS A 664 -6.83 -24.01 6.50
N LYS A 665 -8.00 -24.01 7.14
CA LYS A 665 -8.93 -22.87 7.11
C LYS A 665 -8.37 -21.63 7.83
N LEU A 666 -7.74 -21.83 9.00
CA LEU A 666 -7.03 -20.77 9.72
C LEU A 666 -5.77 -20.34 8.95
N GLU A 667 -5.05 -21.28 8.34
CA GLU A 667 -3.87 -21.03 7.49
C GLU A 667 -4.20 -20.08 6.31
N MET A 668 -5.33 -20.32 5.62
CA MET A 668 -5.79 -19.44 4.53
C MET A 668 -6.17 -18.05 5.06
N VAL A 669 -6.98 -17.96 6.13
CA VAL A 669 -7.39 -16.66 6.71
C VAL A 669 -6.18 -15.87 7.23
N TYR A 670 -5.20 -16.53 7.84
CA TYR A 670 -3.94 -15.92 8.29
C TYR A 670 -3.17 -15.32 7.09
N LYS A 671 -2.97 -16.11 6.02
CA LYS A 671 -2.24 -15.69 4.81
C LYS A 671 -2.96 -14.57 4.05
N GLU A 672 -4.29 -14.62 3.96
CA GLU A 672 -5.10 -13.56 3.37
C GLU A 672 -5.09 -12.28 4.22
N PHE A 673 -5.03 -12.40 5.55
CA PHE A 673 -4.91 -11.25 6.45
C PHE A 673 -3.56 -10.53 6.32
N GLU A 674 -2.44 -11.26 6.21
CA GLU A 674 -1.11 -10.67 5.93
C GLU A 674 -1.01 -9.94 4.58
N LEU A 675 -1.96 -10.16 3.65
CA LEU A 675 -2.03 -9.43 2.38
C LEU A 675 -2.89 -8.14 2.48
N GLN A 676 -3.54 -7.88 3.61
CA GLN A 676 -4.33 -6.66 3.81
C GLN A 676 -3.44 -5.47 4.17
N LYS A 677 -3.76 -4.28 3.65
CA LYS A 677 -2.95 -3.06 3.87
C LYS A 677 -2.79 -2.65 5.34
N VAL A 678 -3.71 -3.08 6.21
CA VAL A 678 -3.67 -2.85 7.66
C VAL A 678 -2.60 -3.72 8.36
N CYS A 679 -2.34 -4.93 7.84
CA CYS A 679 -1.29 -5.82 8.30
C CYS A 679 0.06 -5.41 7.66
N TYR A 680 0.56 -4.22 8.04
CA TYR A 680 1.74 -3.61 7.41
C TYR A 680 3.10 -4.21 7.85
N LEU A 681 3.05 -5.19 8.76
CA LEU A 681 4.12 -6.05 9.26
C LEU A 681 3.59 -7.50 9.31
N PRO A 682 4.43 -8.55 9.39
CA PRO A 682 3.96 -9.91 9.64
C PRO A 682 3.09 -9.98 10.90
N LEU A 683 2.02 -10.78 10.88
CA LEU A 683 0.99 -10.74 11.94
C LEU A 683 1.57 -11.05 13.33
N ASN A 684 2.46 -12.04 13.41
CA ASN A 684 3.16 -12.40 14.65
C ASN A 684 3.96 -11.24 15.27
N THR A 685 4.46 -10.27 14.48
CA THR A 685 5.18 -9.10 15.01
C THR A 685 4.29 -8.22 15.89
N PHE A 686 2.97 -8.17 15.67
CA PHE A 686 2.06 -7.38 16.50
C PHE A 686 1.87 -7.99 17.91
N LEU A 687 2.04 -9.31 18.08
CA LEU A 687 1.93 -9.99 19.38
C LEU A 687 3.11 -9.65 20.33
N LEU A 688 4.25 -9.24 19.78
CA LEU A 688 5.45 -8.79 20.52
C LEU A 688 5.32 -7.34 21.01
N LYS A 689 4.55 -6.50 20.31
CA LYS A 689 4.45 -5.05 20.56
C LYS A 689 4.14 -4.69 22.02
N PRO A 690 3.29 -5.40 22.77
CA PRO A 690 2.98 -5.02 24.16
C PRO A 690 4.17 -5.12 25.11
N ILE A 691 5.00 -6.16 24.99
CA ILE A 691 6.20 -6.30 25.81
C ILE A 691 7.28 -5.31 25.35
N GLN A 692 7.42 -5.11 24.04
CA GLN A 692 8.31 -4.08 23.47
C GLN A 692 7.92 -2.66 23.91
N ARG A 693 6.62 -2.36 24.11
CA ARG A 693 6.16 -1.05 24.57
C ARG A 693 6.66 -0.71 25.98
N LEU A 694 6.78 -1.70 26.86
CA LEU A 694 7.40 -1.51 28.19
C LEU A 694 8.87 -1.10 28.07
N MET A 695 9.62 -1.69 27.12
CA MET A 695 11.00 -1.29 26.84
C MET A 695 11.07 0.16 26.34
N HIS A 696 10.13 0.59 25.50
CA HIS A 696 10.03 2.00 25.09
C HIS A 696 9.76 2.95 26.26
N TYR A 697 8.84 2.63 27.19
CA TYR A 697 8.64 3.46 28.38
C TYR A 697 9.90 3.56 29.24
N LYS A 698 10.62 2.45 29.46
CA LYS A 698 11.90 2.40 30.17
C LYS A 698 12.94 3.34 29.52
N LEU A 699 13.07 3.28 28.19
CA LEU A 699 14.00 4.12 27.43
C LEU A 699 13.61 5.61 27.48
N ILE A 700 12.33 5.96 27.37
CA ILE A 700 11.85 7.34 27.39
C ILE A 700 11.89 7.94 28.80
N LEU A 701 11.47 7.19 29.84
CA LEU A 701 11.60 7.63 31.24
C LEU A 701 13.06 7.77 31.66
N GLY A 702 13.94 6.88 31.19
CA GLY A 702 15.40 7.00 31.37
C GLY A 702 15.99 8.25 30.73
N ARG A 703 15.36 8.78 29.66
CA ARG A 703 15.73 10.08 29.05
C ARG A 703 15.17 11.28 29.81
N LEU A 704 13.95 11.20 30.37
CA LEU A 704 13.39 12.24 31.24
C LEU A 704 14.23 12.40 32.52
N CYS A 705 14.59 11.28 33.16
CA CYS A 705 15.46 11.27 34.35
C CYS A 705 16.90 11.77 34.07
N LYS A 706 17.34 11.78 32.80
CA LYS A 706 18.62 12.37 32.37
C LYS A 706 18.51 13.84 31.94
N HIS A 707 17.28 14.38 31.84
CA HIS A 707 17.02 15.78 31.48
C HIS A 707 16.74 16.63 32.73
N TYR A 708 15.97 16.08 33.68
CA TYR A 708 15.64 16.75 34.93
C TYR A 708 16.79 16.67 35.96
N THR A 709 17.01 17.76 36.70
CA THR A 709 17.83 17.76 37.91
C THR A 709 17.09 17.14 39.10
N ALA A 710 17.80 16.74 40.15
CA ALA A 710 17.20 16.14 41.35
C ALA A 710 16.21 17.07 42.09
N GLU A 711 16.36 18.38 41.90
CA GLU A 711 15.49 19.45 42.45
C GLU A 711 14.18 19.62 41.66
N HIS A 712 14.11 19.10 40.43
CA HIS A 712 12.94 19.28 39.57
C HIS A 712 11.78 18.41 40.05
N ARG A 713 10.60 19.00 40.27
CA ARG A 713 9.41 18.31 40.81
C ARG A 713 9.06 16.99 40.09
N ASP A 714 9.20 16.96 38.76
CA ASP A 714 8.87 15.79 37.95
C ASP A 714 9.96 14.69 37.96
N PHE A 715 11.15 14.97 38.52
CA PHE A 715 12.24 13.99 38.62
C PHE A 715 11.88 12.82 39.54
N ALA A 716 11.26 13.09 40.70
CA ALA A 716 10.85 12.05 41.64
C ALA A 716 9.79 11.12 41.01
N ASP A 717 8.77 11.70 40.37
CA ASP A 717 7.70 10.94 39.71
C ASP A 717 8.25 10.12 38.52
N CYS A 718 9.07 10.72 37.65
CA CYS A 718 9.74 10.00 36.55
C CYS A 718 10.69 8.89 37.04
N ARG A 719 11.46 9.12 38.11
CA ARG A 719 12.39 8.12 38.68
C ARG A 719 11.65 6.93 39.27
N ASN A 720 10.52 7.18 39.93
CA ASN A 720 9.65 6.12 40.45
C ASN A 720 8.96 5.35 39.30
N ALA A 721 8.46 6.05 38.27
CA ALA A 721 7.88 5.40 37.08
C ALA A 721 8.92 4.53 36.35
N LEU A 722 10.16 5.02 36.24
CA LEU A 722 11.29 4.27 35.67
C LEU A 722 11.61 3.01 36.49
N LYS A 723 11.48 3.06 37.82
CA LYS A 723 11.67 1.88 38.69
C LYS A 723 10.62 0.81 38.39
N GLU A 724 9.32 1.15 38.39
CA GLU A 724 8.25 0.18 38.17
C GLU A 724 8.38 -0.51 36.79
N VAL A 725 8.65 0.25 35.73
CA VAL A 725 8.84 -0.36 34.40
C VAL A 725 10.16 -1.10 34.25
N THR A 726 11.21 -0.71 34.99
CA THR A 726 12.45 -1.49 35.04
C THR A 726 12.21 -2.85 35.71
N GLU A 727 11.37 -2.91 36.75
CA GLU A 727 10.98 -4.16 37.38
C GLU A 727 10.16 -5.06 36.44
N MET A 728 9.10 -4.52 35.81
CA MET A 728 8.28 -5.25 34.81
C MET A 728 9.12 -5.79 33.65
N THR A 729 9.99 -4.96 33.07
CA THR A 729 10.82 -5.38 31.92
C THR A 729 11.85 -6.43 32.31
N SER A 730 12.46 -6.36 33.51
CA SER A 730 13.36 -7.41 33.99
C SER A 730 12.64 -8.75 34.22
N GLN A 731 11.39 -8.73 34.70
CA GLN A 731 10.56 -9.94 34.84
C GLN A 731 10.20 -10.56 33.48
N LEU A 732 9.95 -9.74 32.45
CA LEU A 732 9.52 -10.19 31.12
C LEU A 732 10.68 -10.44 30.13
N GLN A 733 11.92 -10.08 30.47
CA GLN A 733 13.07 -10.08 29.55
C GLN A 733 13.33 -11.44 28.89
N HIS A 734 13.24 -12.55 29.64
CA HIS A 734 13.42 -13.90 29.09
C HIS A 734 12.28 -14.31 28.15
N SER A 735 11.04 -13.90 28.45
CA SER A 735 9.89 -14.13 27.57
C SER A 735 10.04 -13.34 26.27
N LEU A 736 10.47 -12.07 26.34
CA LEU A 736 10.72 -11.24 25.16
C LEU A 736 11.77 -11.86 24.22
N ILE A 737 12.93 -12.29 24.75
CA ILE A 737 13.99 -12.91 23.94
C ILE A 737 13.49 -14.17 23.23
N ARG A 738 12.74 -15.03 23.95
CA ARG A 738 12.17 -16.26 23.38
C ARG A 738 11.11 -15.96 22.31
N LEU A 739 10.24 -14.98 22.55
CA LEU A 739 9.22 -14.50 21.61
C LEU A 739 9.82 -13.89 20.34
N GLU A 740 10.83 -13.03 20.47
CA GLU A 740 11.52 -12.41 19.32
C GLU A 740 12.21 -13.49 18.45
N ASN A 741 12.91 -14.44 19.07
CA ASN A 741 13.51 -15.56 18.36
C ASN A 741 12.45 -16.45 17.68
N PHE A 742 11.39 -16.86 18.40
CA PHE A 742 10.33 -17.71 17.85
C PHE A 742 9.58 -17.04 16.70
N GLN A 743 9.29 -15.74 16.80
CA GLN A 743 8.70 -14.95 15.71
C GLN A 743 9.60 -14.98 14.48
N LYS A 744 10.91 -14.74 14.65
CA LYS A 744 11.86 -14.70 13.52
C LYS A 744 12.05 -16.07 12.88
N LEU A 745 12.18 -17.15 13.66
CA LEU A 745 12.23 -18.52 13.13
C LEU A 745 10.95 -18.88 12.36
N THR A 746 9.79 -18.41 12.82
CA THR A 746 8.50 -18.63 12.16
C THR A 746 8.39 -17.84 10.85
N GLU A 747 8.78 -16.56 10.84
CA GLU A 747 8.88 -15.74 9.61
C GLU A 747 9.76 -16.40 8.57
N LEU A 748 10.96 -16.88 8.97
CA LEU A 748 11.88 -17.61 8.10
C LEU A 748 11.30 -18.95 7.61
N GLN A 749 10.57 -19.69 8.45
CA GLN A 749 9.92 -20.95 8.05
C GLN A 749 8.85 -20.74 6.96
N HIS A 750 8.25 -19.55 6.85
CA HIS A 750 7.24 -19.22 5.83
C HIS A 750 7.87 -18.61 4.55
N ASP A 751 8.96 -17.86 4.66
CA ASP A 751 9.68 -17.26 3.51
C ASP A 751 10.65 -18.22 2.79
N LEU A 752 10.99 -19.37 3.40
CA LEU A 752 11.94 -20.37 2.88
C LEU A 752 11.24 -21.64 2.35
N ILE A 753 11.78 -22.21 1.26
CA ILE A 753 11.30 -23.46 0.63
C ILE A 753 12.37 -24.54 0.73
N GLY A 754 11.97 -25.78 1.07
CA GLY A 754 12.86 -26.93 1.11
C GLY A 754 13.57 -27.14 2.46
N ILE A 755 13.01 -26.59 3.54
CA ILE A 755 13.35 -26.98 4.91
C ILE A 755 12.08 -27.02 5.76
N ASP A 756 11.80 -28.19 6.32
CA ASP A 756 10.73 -28.39 7.29
C ASP A 756 11.29 -28.36 8.72
N ASN A 757 10.50 -27.86 9.67
CA ASN A 757 10.85 -27.80 11.10
C ASN A 757 12.10 -26.94 11.41
N LEU A 758 12.23 -25.78 10.74
CA LEU A 758 13.18 -24.74 11.12
C LEU A 758 12.91 -24.24 12.55
N THR A 759 11.64 -24.15 12.94
CA THR A 759 11.20 -23.87 14.32
C THR A 759 11.47 -25.08 15.22
N ALA A 760 12.62 -25.10 15.92
CA ALA A 760 13.03 -26.17 16.81
C ALA A 760 13.40 -25.64 18.23
N PRO A 761 13.15 -26.39 19.31
CA PRO A 761 13.59 -26.00 20.66
C PRO A 761 15.11 -25.82 20.73
N GLY A 762 15.58 -24.72 21.32
CA GLY A 762 17.00 -24.41 21.47
C GLY A 762 17.71 -23.89 20.22
N ARG A 763 17.05 -23.86 19.05
CA ARG A 763 17.57 -23.13 17.89
C ARG A 763 17.37 -21.64 18.09
N GLU A 764 18.40 -20.85 17.84
CA GLU A 764 18.36 -19.39 17.88
C GLU A 764 18.79 -18.82 16.52
N PHE A 765 18.12 -17.76 16.06
CA PHE A 765 18.53 -17.00 14.89
C PHE A 765 19.66 -16.03 15.24
N ILE A 766 20.71 -16.00 14.42
CA ILE A 766 21.88 -15.13 14.64
C ILE A 766 21.97 -14.06 13.55
N ARG A 767 22.02 -14.44 12.26
CA ARG A 767 22.18 -13.51 11.13
C ARG A 767 21.55 -14.01 9.84
N GLU A 768 20.83 -13.14 9.13
CA GLU A 768 20.44 -13.32 7.73
C GLU A 768 21.22 -12.36 6.84
N GLY A 769 21.51 -12.74 5.60
CA GLY A 769 22.07 -11.79 4.66
C GLY A 769 22.57 -12.40 3.37
N CYS A 770 23.13 -11.53 2.53
CA CYS A 770 23.56 -11.90 1.19
C CYS A 770 25.10 -11.91 1.07
N LEU A 771 25.63 -13.03 0.57
CA LEU A 771 27.05 -13.22 0.25
C LEU A 771 27.18 -13.85 -1.15
N TYR A 772 28.40 -13.86 -1.69
CA TYR A 772 28.74 -14.46 -2.97
C TYR A 772 29.47 -15.79 -2.76
N LYS A 773 28.80 -16.93 -2.99
CA LYS A 773 29.47 -18.24 -3.01
C LYS A 773 30.34 -18.36 -4.25
N LEU A 774 31.61 -18.70 -4.10
CA LEU A 774 32.50 -19.02 -5.23
C LEU A 774 32.09 -20.37 -5.84
N THR A 775 32.10 -20.46 -7.17
CA THR A 775 31.75 -21.67 -7.92
C THR A 775 32.64 -21.82 -9.14
N LYS A 776 32.63 -23.00 -9.78
CA LYS A 776 33.23 -23.24 -11.12
C LYS A 776 32.82 -22.19 -12.18
N LYS A 777 31.67 -21.53 -12.00
CA LYS A 777 31.10 -20.50 -12.87
C LYS A 777 31.30 -19.08 -12.29
N GLY A 778 32.30 -18.88 -11.44
CA GLY A 778 32.61 -17.61 -10.75
C GLY A 778 31.79 -17.37 -9.48
N LEU A 779 31.86 -16.13 -8.97
CA LEU A 779 31.10 -15.68 -7.80
C LEU A 779 29.60 -15.64 -8.08
N GLN A 780 28.79 -16.32 -7.27
CA GLN A 780 27.34 -16.30 -7.37
C GLN A 780 26.67 -15.80 -6.09
N GLN A 781 25.81 -14.80 -6.24
CA GLN A 781 24.98 -14.29 -5.16
C GLN A 781 24.08 -15.39 -4.58
N ARG A 782 24.01 -15.47 -3.24
CA ARG A 782 23.16 -16.37 -2.43
C ARG A 782 22.69 -15.65 -1.16
N MET A 783 21.57 -16.10 -0.59
CA MET A 783 21.24 -15.80 0.80
C MET A 783 21.86 -16.86 1.71
N PHE A 784 22.29 -16.42 2.89
CA PHE A 784 22.81 -17.23 3.99
C PHE A 784 22.03 -16.89 5.26
N PHE A 785 21.80 -17.91 6.09
CA PHE A 785 21.10 -17.79 7.37
C PHE A 785 21.87 -18.58 8.43
N LEU A 786 22.43 -17.88 9.41
CA LEU A 786 23.16 -18.45 10.53
C LEU A 786 22.23 -18.60 11.73
N PHE A 787 22.21 -19.80 12.28
CA PHE A 787 21.52 -20.19 13.51
C PHE A 787 22.54 -20.70 14.54
N SER A 788 22.10 -20.97 15.78
CA SER A 788 22.96 -21.50 16.84
C SER A 788 23.55 -22.89 16.56
N ASP A 789 22.95 -23.68 15.67
CA ASP A 789 23.34 -25.05 15.34
C ASP A 789 23.85 -25.24 13.89
N MET A 790 23.39 -24.41 12.94
CA MET A 790 23.68 -24.57 11.52
C MET A 790 23.76 -23.26 10.72
N LEU A 791 24.46 -23.33 9.58
CA LEU A 791 24.45 -22.31 8.52
C LEU A 791 23.68 -22.85 7.29
N LEU A 792 22.53 -22.25 6.99
CA LEU A 792 21.77 -22.52 5.76
C LEU A 792 22.21 -21.61 4.62
N TYR A 793 22.11 -22.08 3.37
CA TYR A 793 22.25 -21.24 2.19
C TYR A 793 21.39 -21.69 1.00
N THR A 794 21.06 -20.73 0.12
CA THR A 794 20.03 -20.90 -0.91
C THR A 794 20.53 -21.40 -2.26
N SER A 795 19.60 -21.71 -3.15
CA SER A 795 19.83 -21.75 -4.60
C SER A 795 19.99 -20.33 -5.16
N LYS A 796 20.21 -20.22 -6.49
CA LYS A 796 20.37 -18.94 -7.18
C LYS A 796 19.02 -18.23 -7.34
N GLY A 797 18.91 -17.00 -6.82
CA GLY A 797 17.75 -16.16 -7.04
C GLY A 797 16.55 -16.45 -6.12
N VAL A 798 15.40 -15.90 -6.50
CA VAL A 798 14.12 -15.97 -5.79
C VAL A 798 13.12 -16.73 -6.68
N THR A 799 12.22 -17.52 -6.08
CA THR A 799 11.18 -18.26 -6.83
C THR A 799 10.13 -17.33 -7.45
N GLY A 800 9.29 -17.87 -8.34
CA GLY A 800 8.12 -17.15 -8.86
C GLY A 800 7.11 -16.72 -7.79
N THR A 801 7.09 -17.41 -6.63
CA THR A 801 6.27 -17.08 -5.45
C THR A 801 6.90 -16.03 -4.53
N ASN A 802 8.06 -15.46 -4.90
CA ASN A 802 8.82 -14.52 -4.08
C ASN A 802 9.23 -15.12 -2.71
N GLN A 803 9.81 -16.33 -2.76
CA GLN A 803 10.39 -17.07 -1.64
C GLN A 803 11.79 -17.59 -2.02
N PHE A 804 12.59 -18.06 -1.06
CA PHE A 804 13.94 -18.57 -1.32
C PHE A 804 14.02 -20.08 -1.12
N LYS A 805 14.45 -20.83 -2.15
CA LYS A 805 14.70 -22.27 -2.04
C LYS A 805 16.07 -22.53 -1.40
N ILE A 806 16.12 -23.39 -0.38
CA ILE A 806 17.36 -23.89 0.24
C ILE A 806 18.10 -24.81 -0.75
N HIS A 807 19.43 -24.72 -0.76
CA HIS A 807 20.32 -25.62 -1.52
C HIS A 807 21.21 -26.46 -0.60
N GLY A 808 21.47 -26.02 0.63
CA GLY A 808 22.17 -26.84 1.60
C GLY A 808 22.21 -26.22 3.00
N HIS A 809 22.59 -27.06 3.96
CA HIS A 809 22.96 -26.67 5.31
C HIS A 809 24.40 -27.13 5.59
N LEU A 810 25.06 -26.48 6.55
CA LEU A 810 26.34 -26.89 7.13
C LEU A 810 26.18 -26.89 8.65
N SER A 811 26.59 -27.95 9.33
CA SER A 811 26.67 -27.97 10.79
C SER A 811 27.80 -27.05 11.27
N LEU A 812 27.56 -26.33 12.38
CA LEU A 812 28.61 -25.55 13.06
C LEU A 812 29.53 -26.44 13.89
N HIS A 813 29.09 -27.65 14.28
CA HIS A 813 29.95 -28.60 14.99
C HIS A 813 31.08 -29.05 14.06
N GLY A 814 32.33 -28.84 14.49
CA GLY A 814 33.52 -29.10 13.66
C GLY A 814 33.72 -28.12 12.49
N MET A 815 33.04 -26.96 12.48
CA MET A 815 33.30 -25.91 11.49
C MET A 815 34.53 -25.06 11.87
N LEU A 816 35.30 -24.65 10.86
CA LEU A 816 36.39 -23.68 10.93
C LEU A 816 36.18 -22.60 9.85
N VAL A 817 36.56 -21.35 10.15
CA VAL A 817 36.39 -20.20 9.25
C VAL A 817 37.67 -19.37 9.21
N GLU A 818 38.24 -19.18 8.01
CA GLU A 818 39.53 -18.50 7.81
C GLU A 818 39.46 -17.43 6.70
N GLU A 819 40.19 -16.33 6.86
CA GLU A 819 40.26 -15.23 5.87
C GLU A 819 41.22 -15.62 4.73
N SER A 820 40.69 -15.70 3.50
CA SER A 820 41.39 -16.32 2.36
C SER A 820 41.58 -15.38 1.15
N GLU A 821 41.56 -14.05 1.36
CA GLU A 821 41.72 -13.05 0.27
C GLU A 821 42.95 -13.34 -0.61
N ASN A 822 44.07 -13.72 0.01
CA ASN A 822 45.35 -14.01 -0.65
C ASN A 822 45.34 -15.32 -1.48
N GLU A 823 44.58 -16.33 -1.05
CA GLU A 823 44.59 -17.67 -1.67
C GLU A 823 43.78 -17.70 -2.97
N TRP A 824 42.60 -17.07 -2.94
CA TRP A 824 41.67 -17.09 -4.07
C TRP A 824 41.77 -15.84 -4.96
N SER A 825 42.57 -14.85 -4.56
CA SER A 825 42.66 -13.52 -5.21
C SER A 825 41.29 -12.82 -5.35
N VAL A 826 40.36 -13.11 -4.44
CA VAL A 826 39.03 -12.49 -4.38
C VAL A 826 38.99 -11.53 -3.19
N PRO A 827 38.62 -10.25 -3.38
CA PRO A 827 38.50 -9.32 -2.26
C PRO A 827 37.35 -9.73 -1.35
N HIS A 828 37.60 -9.61 -0.04
CA HIS A 828 36.66 -9.82 1.05
C HIS A 828 36.08 -11.25 1.08
N CYS A 829 36.91 -12.24 0.77
CA CYS A 829 36.55 -13.65 0.84
C CYS A 829 37.17 -14.40 2.02
N PHE A 830 36.39 -15.34 2.54
CA PHE A 830 36.76 -16.26 3.60
C PHE A 830 36.30 -17.67 3.24
N THR A 831 37.04 -18.67 3.72
CA THR A 831 36.74 -20.09 3.50
C THR A 831 36.07 -20.67 4.74
N ILE A 832 34.95 -21.35 4.52
CA ILE A 832 34.20 -22.09 5.54
C ILE A 832 34.48 -23.57 5.32
N TYR A 833 35.20 -24.19 6.25
CA TYR A 833 35.44 -25.61 6.30
C TYR A 833 34.43 -26.24 7.25
N SER A 834 33.60 -27.16 6.77
CA SER A 834 32.68 -27.96 7.60
C SER A 834 32.94 -29.44 7.30
N ALA A 835 32.70 -30.32 8.27
CA ALA A 835 33.07 -31.74 8.23
C ALA A 835 32.62 -32.53 6.98
N GLN A 836 31.62 -32.03 6.25
CA GLN A 836 31.11 -32.64 5.02
C GLN A 836 31.46 -31.85 3.74
N LYS A 837 31.66 -30.53 3.81
CA LYS A 837 31.76 -29.63 2.65
C LYS A 837 32.57 -28.37 2.99
N THR A 838 33.50 -27.98 2.12
CA THR A 838 34.18 -26.68 2.16
C THR A 838 33.52 -25.73 1.16
N ILE A 839 33.27 -24.47 1.54
CA ILE A 839 32.80 -23.42 0.63
C ILE A 839 33.60 -22.12 0.82
N VAL A 840 33.96 -21.48 -0.28
CA VAL A 840 34.55 -20.13 -0.27
C VAL A 840 33.44 -19.11 -0.53
N VAL A 841 33.38 -18.07 0.29
CA VAL A 841 32.34 -17.02 0.20
C VAL A 841 32.97 -15.63 0.26
N ALA A 842 32.43 -14.68 -0.51
CA ALA A 842 32.87 -13.29 -0.52
C ALA A 842 31.76 -12.33 -0.08
N ALA A 843 32.11 -11.34 0.73
CA ALA A 843 31.22 -10.30 1.20
C ALA A 843 31.20 -9.07 0.27
N SER A 844 30.19 -8.21 0.43
CA SER A 844 30.08 -6.96 -0.34
C SER A 844 31.07 -5.87 0.09
N THR A 845 31.60 -5.96 1.31
CA THR A 845 32.61 -5.06 1.89
C THR A 845 33.41 -5.79 2.97
N ARG A 846 34.62 -5.30 3.29
CA ARG A 846 35.42 -5.80 4.44
C ARG A 846 34.67 -5.72 5.78
N LEU A 847 33.76 -4.75 5.95
CA LEU A 847 32.93 -4.62 7.15
C LEU A 847 31.87 -5.74 7.25
N GLU A 848 31.20 -6.08 6.14
CA GLU A 848 30.29 -7.24 6.12
C GLU A 848 31.06 -8.55 6.31
N MET A 849 32.27 -8.70 5.75
CA MET A 849 33.12 -9.85 6.02
C MET A 849 33.41 -10.00 7.51
N GLY A 850 33.88 -8.93 8.17
CA GLY A 850 34.16 -8.92 9.60
C GLY A 850 32.96 -9.35 10.45
N LYS A 851 31.77 -8.80 10.18
CA LYS A 851 30.52 -9.21 10.88
C LYS A 851 30.20 -10.69 10.73
N TRP A 852 30.34 -11.24 9.51
CA TRP A 852 30.02 -12.64 9.24
C TRP A 852 31.02 -13.57 9.92
N MET A 853 32.32 -13.29 9.85
CA MET A 853 33.35 -14.10 10.51
C MET A 853 33.26 -14.01 12.04
N GLU A 854 32.99 -12.83 12.60
CA GLU A 854 32.78 -12.63 14.04
C GLU A 854 31.59 -13.44 14.56
N ASP A 855 30.40 -13.27 13.96
CA ASP A 855 29.20 -13.98 14.40
C ASP A 855 29.29 -15.50 14.13
N LEU A 856 29.95 -15.95 13.05
CA LEU A 856 30.22 -17.37 12.80
C LEU A 856 31.11 -17.98 13.87
N ASN A 857 32.26 -17.35 14.18
CA ASN A 857 33.19 -17.86 15.18
C ASN A 857 32.55 -17.89 16.58
N VAL A 858 31.76 -16.86 16.94
CA VAL A 858 31.00 -16.85 18.20
C VAL A 858 29.95 -17.97 18.22
N ALA A 859 29.23 -18.21 17.11
CA ALA A 859 28.25 -19.30 17.02
C ALA A 859 28.91 -20.69 17.14
N ILE A 860 30.04 -20.92 16.48
CA ILE A 860 30.81 -22.17 16.54
C ILE A 860 31.31 -22.45 17.98
N GLU A 861 31.83 -21.42 18.66
CA GLU A 861 32.30 -21.54 20.05
C GLU A 861 31.17 -21.77 21.06
N MET A 862 29.96 -21.26 20.79
CA MET A 862 28.78 -21.58 21.60
C MET A 862 28.26 -23.00 21.30
N ALA A 863 28.28 -23.43 20.04
CA ALA A 863 27.90 -24.78 19.64
C ALA A 863 28.78 -25.85 20.32
N LYS A 864 30.12 -25.69 20.31
CA LYS A 864 31.07 -26.57 21.02
C LYS A 864 30.70 -26.72 22.50
N LYS A 865 30.54 -25.60 23.22
CA LYS A 865 30.18 -25.59 24.65
C LYS A 865 28.81 -26.20 24.94
N SER A 866 27.87 -26.13 23.99
CA SER A 866 26.58 -26.82 24.09
C SER A 866 26.72 -28.34 23.95
N THR A 867 27.60 -28.80 23.05
CA THR A 867 27.95 -30.22 22.90
C THR A 867 28.66 -30.74 24.15
N GLU A 868 29.75 -30.09 24.59
CA GLU A 868 30.50 -30.45 25.80
C GLU A 868 29.58 -30.58 27.04
N LYS A 869 28.67 -29.62 27.22
CA LYS A 869 27.68 -29.64 28.32
C LYS A 869 26.65 -30.76 28.17
N SER A 870 26.29 -31.15 26.95
CA SER A 870 25.41 -32.30 26.69
C SER A 870 26.14 -33.62 26.90
N GLU A 871 27.42 -33.71 26.55
CA GLU A 871 28.26 -34.89 26.72
C GLU A 871 28.56 -35.14 28.21
N MET A 872 28.88 -34.11 28.99
CA MET A 872 28.99 -34.23 30.47
C MET A 872 27.68 -34.63 31.17
N LEU A 873 26.52 -34.35 30.56
CA LEU A 873 25.23 -34.86 31.05
C LEU A 873 24.99 -36.32 30.64
N LEU A 874 25.55 -36.78 29.51
CA LEU A 874 25.46 -38.15 29.02
C LEU A 874 26.49 -39.10 29.69
N GLU A 875 27.67 -38.62 30.08
CA GLU A 875 28.64 -39.38 30.87
C GLU A 875 28.08 -39.78 32.25
N ASN A 876 27.19 -38.95 32.82
CA ASN A 876 26.41 -39.28 34.02
C ASN A 876 25.21 -40.22 33.75
N SER A 877 25.11 -40.85 32.57
CA SER A 877 24.02 -41.75 32.18
C SER A 877 24.50 -42.95 31.35
N VAL A 878 25.63 -43.54 31.74
CA VAL A 878 26.09 -44.83 31.21
C VAL A 878 25.15 -45.96 31.65
N CYS A 879 24.15 -46.31 30.83
CA CYS A 879 23.65 -47.69 30.62
C CYS A 879 22.47 -47.79 29.62
N ASN A 880 22.74 -47.82 28.31
CA ASN A 880 22.45 -49.00 27.47
C ASN A 880 22.86 -48.78 26.00
N ARG A 881 23.00 -49.89 25.25
CA ARG A 881 23.56 -49.94 23.89
C ARG A 881 22.60 -50.65 22.93
N SER A 882 22.73 -50.37 21.62
CA SER A 882 21.93 -50.90 20.49
C SER A 882 20.49 -50.36 20.44
N ASN A 883 19.90 -50.07 19.27
CA ASN A 883 20.03 -50.74 17.97
C ASN A 883 20.49 -49.86 16.78
N ARG A 884 20.74 -50.52 15.64
CA ARG A 884 21.40 -49.98 14.43
C ARG A 884 20.52 -50.18 13.19
N SER A 885 20.17 -49.11 12.48
CA SER A 885 19.53 -49.08 11.16
C SER A 885 19.43 -47.63 10.67
N SER A 886 19.74 -47.26 9.42
CA SER A 886 20.53 -47.94 8.37
C SER A 886 21.12 -46.86 7.47
N ASP A 887 22.37 -47.02 7.02
CA ASP A 887 22.99 -46.08 6.09
C ASP A 887 22.48 -46.33 4.65
N GLU A 888 21.86 -45.32 4.02
CA GLU A 888 21.82 -45.20 2.56
C GLU A 888 22.74 -44.08 2.10
N VAL A 889 23.83 -44.46 1.44
CA VAL A 889 24.81 -43.51 0.89
C VAL A 889 24.30 -42.97 -0.44
N SER A 890 23.53 -41.89 -0.40
CA SER A 890 23.17 -41.11 -1.58
C SER A 890 24.35 -40.23 -2.02
N VAL A 891 25.12 -40.71 -3.00
CA VAL A 891 26.17 -39.92 -3.66
C VAL A 891 25.51 -38.90 -4.59
N GLU A 892 25.18 -37.71 -4.07
CA GLU A 892 24.77 -36.58 -4.92
C GLU A 892 25.95 -36.05 -5.74
N GLN A 893 26.13 -36.67 -6.90
CA GLN A 893 26.96 -36.21 -8.00
C GLN A 893 26.55 -34.78 -8.40
N GLU A 894 27.51 -33.86 -8.56
CA GLU A 894 27.23 -32.50 -9.05
C GLU A 894 26.70 -32.54 -10.49
N SER A 895 25.38 -32.55 -10.66
CA SER A 895 24.73 -32.49 -11.97
C SER A 895 24.85 -31.09 -12.59
N GLU A 896 25.53 -30.98 -13.72
CA GLU A 896 25.63 -29.76 -14.53
C GLU A 896 24.36 -29.50 -15.39
N ASP A 897 23.18 -29.94 -14.94
CA ASP A 897 21.90 -29.78 -15.65
C ASP A 897 20.98 -28.76 -14.95
N ASP A 898 21.21 -27.49 -15.28
CA ASP A 898 20.29 -26.36 -14.97
C ASP A 898 19.91 -25.63 -16.30
N ILE A 899 19.93 -26.39 -17.40
CA ILE A 899 19.38 -26.03 -18.72
C ILE A 899 18.06 -26.81 -18.86
N HIS A 900 17.01 -26.16 -19.37
CA HIS A 900 15.61 -26.65 -19.35
C HIS A 900 14.87 -26.53 -18.00
N SER A 901 14.94 -25.35 -17.37
CA SER A 901 13.70 -24.81 -16.78
C SER A 901 12.74 -24.46 -17.93
N SER A 902 11.73 -25.31 -18.12
CA SER A 902 10.78 -25.23 -19.23
C SER A 902 9.98 -23.92 -19.24
N ARG A 903 9.74 -23.36 -20.43
CA ARG A 903 8.76 -22.27 -20.63
C ARG A 903 7.34 -22.81 -20.44
N SER A 904 6.79 -22.71 -19.23
CA SER A 904 5.36 -22.87 -18.97
C SER A 904 4.75 -21.59 -18.39
N SER A 905 3.53 -21.29 -18.82
CA SER A 905 2.55 -20.34 -18.26
C SER A 905 3.06 -19.33 -17.20
N LEU A 906 3.45 -18.13 -17.64
CA LEU A 906 3.59 -16.96 -16.76
C LEU A 906 2.21 -16.40 -16.38
N ASP A 907 1.44 -17.16 -15.62
CA ASP A 907 0.32 -16.59 -14.88
C ASP A 907 0.89 -15.75 -13.74
N ARG A 908 0.66 -14.44 -13.78
CA ARG A 908 1.42 -13.46 -12.98
C ARG A 908 0.55 -12.56 -12.12
N GLN A 909 -0.27 -13.20 -11.29
CA GLN A 909 -0.85 -12.56 -10.12
C GLN A 909 0.27 -12.10 -9.18
N SER A 910 0.55 -10.79 -9.18
CA SER A 910 1.52 -10.21 -8.24
C SER A 910 0.87 -10.05 -6.87
N HIS A 911 0.73 -11.16 -6.13
CA HIS A 911 0.31 -11.13 -4.73
C HIS A 911 1.30 -10.28 -3.93
N HIS A 912 0.82 -9.17 -3.37
CA HIS A 912 1.64 -8.21 -2.64
C HIS A 912 1.92 -8.67 -1.19
N ARG A 913 2.68 -9.76 -1.01
CA ARG A 913 3.39 -9.99 0.27
C ARG A 913 4.35 -8.81 0.47
N ALA A 914 4.41 -8.27 1.69
CA ALA A 914 5.34 -7.19 1.99
C ALA A 914 6.79 -7.67 1.82
N ASN A 915 7.67 -6.83 1.25
CA ASN A 915 9.09 -7.17 1.12
C ASN A 915 9.73 -7.23 2.52
N THR A 916 9.90 -8.43 3.06
CA THR A 916 10.54 -8.69 4.37
C THR A 916 12.00 -8.26 4.38
N THR A 917 12.61 -8.18 5.58
CA THR A 917 14.01 -7.78 5.77
C THR A 917 14.97 -8.62 4.92
N MET A 918 14.71 -9.92 4.81
CA MET A 918 15.39 -10.87 3.92
C MET A 918 15.48 -10.38 2.46
N HIS A 919 14.37 -9.88 1.89
CA HIS A 919 14.32 -9.37 0.53
C HIS A 919 15.12 -8.08 0.38
N VAL A 920 15.12 -7.21 1.39
CA VAL A 920 15.94 -6.00 1.41
C VAL A 920 17.43 -6.33 1.47
N CYS A 921 17.81 -7.34 2.26
CA CYS A 921 19.17 -7.88 2.33
C CYS A 921 19.65 -8.41 0.97
N TRP A 922 18.82 -9.22 0.30
CA TRP A 922 19.09 -9.73 -1.06
C TRP A 922 19.28 -8.60 -2.09
N TYR A 923 18.37 -7.63 -2.16
CA TYR A 923 18.46 -6.55 -3.17
C TYR A 923 19.52 -5.47 -2.86
N ARG A 924 20.17 -5.51 -1.68
CA ARG A 924 21.17 -4.51 -1.25
C ARG A 924 22.54 -5.09 -0.90
N ASN A 925 22.72 -6.40 -0.97
CA ASN A 925 23.97 -7.11 -0.64
C ASN A 925 24.48 -6.80 0.78
N THR A 926 23.58 -6.91 1.76
CA THR A 926 23.84 -6.64 3.18
C THR A 926 23.33 -7.80 4.05
N SER A 927 23.73 -7.81 5.31
CA SER A 927 23.19 -8.68 6.36
C SER A 927 22.52 -7.89 7.49
N VAL A 928 21.70 -8.60 8.28
CA VAL A 928 21.03 -8.15 9.51
C VAL A 928 21.11 -9.28 10.53
N SER A 929 21.57 -8.97 11.74
CA SER A 929 21.59 -9.90 12.88
C SER A 929 20.37 -9.77 13.78
N MET A 930 20.20 -10.74 14.68
CA MET A 930 19.26 -10.64 15.80
C MET A 930 19.54 -9.40 16.67
N THR A 931 20.81 -9.06 16.89
CA THR A 931 21.20 -7.83 17.59
C THR A 931 20.78 -6.56 16.82
N ASP A 932 20.95 -6.55 15.50
CA ASP A 932 20.48 -5.42 14.65
C ASP A 932 18.94 -5.30 14.74
N HIS A 933 18.20 -6.42 14.80
CA HIS A 933 16.74 -6.44 15.01
C HIS A 933 16.35 -5.83 16.36
N SER A 934 16.96 -6.26 17.48
CA SER A 934 16.67 -5.68 18.81
C SER A 934 17.02 -4.19 18.89
N VAL A 935 18.13 -3.75 18.29
CA VAL A 935 18.49 -2.32 18.19
C VAL A 935 17.46 -1.53 17.37
N ALA A 936 16.92 -2.11 16.29
CA ALA A 936 15.84 -1.49 15.53
C ALA A 936 14.51 -1.43 16.31
N VAL A 937 14.24 -2.42 17.18
CA VAL A 937 13.11 -2.41 18.12
C VAL A 937 13.25 -1.28 19.13
N GLU A 938 14.38 -1.14 19.83
CA GLU A 938 14.62 -0.05 20.79
C GLU A 938 14.46 1.36 20.18
N ASN A 939 14.71 1.47 18.88
CA ASN A 939 14.72 2.73 18.14
C ASN A 939 13.46 2.95 17.28
N GLN A 940 12.34 2.23 17.52
CA GLN A 940 11.04 2.60 16.94
C GLN A 940 10.66 4.05 17.31
N LEU A 941 10.09 4.79 16.36
CA LEU A 941 9.70 6.20 16.53
C LEU A 941 8.52 6.56 15.62
N SER A 942 7.61 7.41 16.11
CA SER A 942 6.49 7.94 15.32
C SER A 942 6.38 9.45 15.47
N GLY A 943 5.88 10.14 14.44
CA GLY A 943 5.63 11.58 14.49
C GLY A 943 5.33 12.22 13.14
N TYR A 944 4.98 13.52 13.17
CA TYR A 944 4.84 14.31 11.94
C TYR A 944 6.19 14.79 11.43
N LEU A 945 6.44 14.58 10.13
CA LEU A 945 7.56 15.16 9.37
C LEU A 945 7.03 15.82 8.09
N LEU A 946 7.77 16.77 7.54
CA LEU A 946 7.56 17.23 6.16
C LEU A 946 8.58 16.56 5.24
N ARG A 947 8.12 15.85 4.21
CA ARG A 947 8.95 15.17 3.21
C ARG A 947 9.07 16.00 1.93
N LYS A 948 10.28 16.09 1.36
CA LYS A 948 10.55 16.64 0.02
C LYS A 948 11.49 15.68 -0.74
N PHE A 949 11.22 15.44 -2.02
CA PHE A 949 12.15 14.75 -2.92
C PHE A 949 13.12 15.78 -3.51
N LYS A 950 14.35 15.37 -3.87
CA LYS A 950 15.34 16.28 -4.49
C LYS A 950 14.80 17.08 -5.69
N ASN A 951 13.91 16.46 -6.47
CA ASN A 951 13.36 17.02 -7.71
C ASN A 951 11.88 17.47 -7.61
N SER A 952 11.32 17.65 -6.39
CA SER A 952 9.95 18.12 -6.16
C SER A 952 9.89 19.53 -5.56
N ASN A 953 8.95 20.35 -6.02
CA ASN A 953 8.90 21.78 -5.64
C ASN A 953 8.32 22.02 -4.24
N GLY A 954 7.44 21.14 -3.75
CA GLY A 954 6.76 21.28 -2.46
C GLY A 954 7.32 20.41 -1.32
N TRP A 955 6.88 20.73 -0.10
CA TRP A 955 7.04 19.92 1.11
C TRP A 955 5.71 19.27 1.47
N GLN A 956 5.68 17.96 1.70
CA GLN A 956 4.48 17.20 2.05
C GLN A 956 4.51 16.84 3.54
N LYS A 957 3.64 17.44 4.37
CA LYS A 957 3.44 16.98 5.75
C LYS A 957 2.82 15.57 5.74
N LEU A 958 3.43 14.66 6.48
CA LEU A 958 3.02 13.26 6.62
C LEU A 958 3.17 12.83 8.07
N TRP A 959 2.31 11.92 8.50
CA TRP A 959 2.60 11.10 9.68
C TRP A 959 3.58 9.99 9.26
N VAL A 960 4.63 9.78 10.05
CA VAL A 960 5.71 8.84 9.73
C VAL A 960 5.92 7.92 10.93
N VAL A 961 5.94 6.62 10.66
CA VAL A 961 6.27 5.55 11.61
C VAL A 961 7.58 4.90 11.18
N PHE A 962 8.52 4.74 12.10
CA PHE A 962 9.77 4.00 11.91
C PHE A 962 9.73 2.73 12.75
N THR A 963 9.76 1.57 12.07
CA THR A 963 9.80 0.24 12.68
C THR A 963 10.33 -0.77 11.66
N ASN A 964 10.93 -1.87 12.13
CA ASN A 964 11.54 -2.94 11.31
C ASN A 964 12.37 -2.39 10.13
N PHE A 965 13.36 -1.53 10.45
CA PHE A 965 14.25 -0.86 9.49
C PHE A 965 13.57 0.00 8.41
N CYS A 966 12.28 0.34 8.54
CA CYS A 966 11.47 0.91 7.47
C CYS A 966 10.68 2.15 7.92
N LEU A 967 10.58 3.16 7.05
CA LEU A 967 9.66 4.29 7.22
C LEU A 967 8.33 4.00 6.52
N PHE A 968 7.24 4.01 7.28
CA PHE A 968 5.88 3.92 6.78
C PHE A 968 5.23 5.32 6.81
N PHE A 969 4.59 5.72 5.71
CA PHE A 969 4.04 7.07 5.53
C PHE A 969 2.51 7.04 5.51
N TYR A 970 1.88 7.83 6.37
CA TYR A 970 0.43 7.99 6.47
C TYR A 970 0.07 9.48 6.21
N LYS A 971 -1.16 9.76 5.76
CA LYS A 971 -1.66 11.13 5.55
C LYS A 971 -1.89 11.82 6.91
N THR A 972 -2.47 11.09 7.86
CA THR A 972 -2.71 11.54 9.25
C THR A 972 -2.28 10.46 10.26
N HIS A 973 -2.34 10.76 11.55
CA HIS A 973 -2.13 9.77 12.62
C HIS A 973 -3.39 8.94 12.95
N GLN A 974 -4.50 9.14 12.23
CA GLN A 974 -5.75 8.40 12.40
C GLN A 974 -5.94 7.32 11.33
N ASP A 975 -5.19 7.40 10.23
CA ASP A 975 -5.23 6.45 9.11
C ASP A 975 -4.83 5.02 9.56
N ASP A 976 -5.62 4.02 9.19
CA ASP A 976 -5.37 2.61 9.60
C ASP A 976 -4.25 1.92 8.81
N TYR A 977 -3.88 2.43 7.63
CA TYR A 977 -2.90 1.79 6.75
C TYR A 977 -1.97 2.81 6.06
N PRO A 978 -0.70 2.44 5.78
CA PRO A 978 0.25 3.35 5.16
C PRO A 978 -0.01 3.55 3.66
N LEU A 979 0.24 4.78 3.20
CA LEU A 979 0.22 5.18 1.79
C LEU A 979 1.40 4.60 1.00
N ALA A 980 2.55 4.43 1.67
CA ALA A 980 3.80 3.93 1.11
C ALA A 980 4.78 3.55 2.22
N SER A 981 5.78 2.73 1.89
CA SER A 981 6.89 2.36 2.76
C SER A 981 8.27 2.66 2.11
N LEU A 982 9.32 2.76 2.92
CA LEU A 982 10.70 2.99 2.49
C LEU A 982 11.69 2.26 3.43
N PRO A 983 12.14 1.04 3.05
CA PRO A 983 13.14 0.31 3.82
C PRO A 983 14.50 1.02 3.77
N LEU A 984 15.17 1.17 4.93
CA LEU A 984 16.32 2.05 5.10
C LEU A 984 17.69 1.36 5.20
N LEU A 985 17.79 0.03 5.17
CA LEU A 985 19.10 -0.67 5.21
C LEU A 985 20.06 -0.14 4.12
N GLY A 986 21.21 0.38 4.52
CA GLY A 986 22.19 1.01 3.62
C GLY A 986 21.89 2.46 3.19
N TYR A 987 20.80 3.09 3.64
CA TYR A 987 20.63 4.54 3.50
C TYR A 987 21.56 5.30 4.46
N THR A 988 22.19 6.35 3.96
CA THR A 988 22.99 7.27 4.76
C THR A 988 22.13 8.42 5.29
N VAL A 989 22.34 8.79 6.56
CA VAL A 989 21.63 9.88 7.25
C VAL A 989 22.58 11.07 7.43
N SER A 990 22.30 12.17 6.76
CA SER A 990 23.17 13.36 6.70
C SER A 990 22.37 14.66 6.84
N CYS A 991 23.06 15.78 7.05
CA CYS A 991 22.47 17.10 6.81
C CYS A 991 22.49 17.40 5.29
N PRO A 992 21.58 18.23 4.76
CA PRO A 992 21.71 18.80 3.42
C PRO A 992 23.04 19.54 3.27
N VAL A 993 23.63 19.47 2.07
CA VAL A 993 24.76 20.33 1.69
C VAL A 993 24.27 21.50 0.83
N GLU A 994 25.10 22.52 0.64
CA GLU A 994 24.74 23.70 -0.17
C GLU A 994 24.21 23.33 -1.57
N ALA A 995 24.85 22.35 -2.22
CA ALA A 995 24.46 21.82 -3.52
C ALA A 995 23.12 21.04 -3.56
N ASP A 996 22.45 20.83 -2.41
CA ASP A 996 21.08 20.33 -2.36
C ASP A 996 20.02 21.46 -2.39
N GLY A 997 20.42 22.72 -2.20
CA GLY A 997 19.53 23.89 -2.32
C GLY A 997 18.41 23.96 -1.26
N ILE A 998 18.69 23.51 -0.02
CA ILE A 998 17.71 23.50 1.07
C ILE A 998 18.08 24.52 2.16
N GLN A 999 17.42 25.68 2.12
CA GLN A 999 17.50 26.74 3.14
C GLN A 999 16.30 26.66 4.10
N LYS A 1000 16.17 25.57 4.88
CA LYS A 1000 15.19 25.43 5.98
C LYS A 1000 15.80 24.68 7.15
N ASP A 1001 15.53 25.15 8.37
CA ASP A 1001 16.01 24.52 9.61
C ASP A 1001 15.42 23.13 9.83
N TYR A 1002 16.14 22.32 10.63
CA TYR A 1002 15.71 21.01 11.12
C TYR A 1002 15.43 19.98 10.01
N VAL A 1003 16.15 20.10 8.89
CA VAL A 1003 16.10 19.16 7.76
C VAL A 1003 17.24 18.14 7.84
N PHE A 1004 16.90 16.85 7.77
CA PHE A 1004 17.85 15.77 7.47
C PHE A 1004 17.62 15.21 6.06
N LYS A 1005 18.65 14.53 5.55
CA LYS A 1005 18.75 13.94 4.22
C LYS A 1005 18.98 12.44 4.35
N LEU A 1006 18.13 11.66 3.68
CA LEU A 1006 18.31 10.21 3.50
C LEU A 1006 18.74 9.95 2.05
N GLN A 1007 19.91 9.33 1.86
CA GLN A 1007 20.45 9.02 0.54
C GLN A 1007 20.87 7.55 0.38
N PHE A 1008 20.46 6.92 -0.72
CA PHE A 1008 20.93 5.60 -1.15
C PHE A 1008 21.05 5.57 -2.67
N LYS A 1009 22.27 5.36 -3.18
CA LYS A 1009 22.59 5.48 -4.62
C LYS A 1009 22.09 6.85 -5.14
N SER A 1010 21.21 6.90 -6.14
CA SER A 1010 20.61 8.16 -6.62
C SER A 1010 19.29 8.55 -5.93
N HIS A 1011 18.72 7.70 -5.07
CA HIS A 1011 17.52 8.03 -4.30
C HIS A 1011 17.88 9.01 -3.17
N VAL A 1012 17.30 10.22 -3.21
CA VAL A 1012 17.54 11.28 -2.21
C VAL A 1012 16.21 11.87 -1.73
N TYR A 1013 16.01 11.79 -0.42
CA TYR A 1013 14.85 12.31 0.30
C TYR A 1013 15.30 13.32 1.35
N PHE A 1014 14.51 14.38 1.54
CA PHE A 1014 14.69 15.38 2.59
C PHE A 1014 13.50 15.33 3.54
N PHE A 1015 13.77 15.40 4.83
CA PHE A 1015 12.78 15.34 5.90
C PHE A 1015 13.00 16.48 6.89
N ARG A 1016 11.97 17.29 7.12
CA ARG A 1016 11.98 18.39 8.09
C ARG A 1016 11.19 18.01 9.35
N ALA A 1017 11.79 18.17 10.51
CA ALA A 1017 11.12 18.05 11.79
C ALA A 1017 10.54 19.40 12.28
N GLU A 1018 9.66 19.34 13.27
CA GLU A 1018 9.05 20.52 13.91
C GLU A 1018 9.98 21.30 14.85
N SER A 1019 11.04 20.67 15.38
CA SER A 1019 11.97 21.30 16.33
C SER A 1019 13.36 20.69 16.26
N LYS A 1020 14.35 21.37 16.87
CA LYS A 1020 15.73 20.88 17.00
C LYS A 1020 15.78 19.50 17.66
N TYR A 1021 15.08 19.32 18.78
CA TYR A 1021 15.05 18.04 19.49
C TYR A 1021 14.49 16.92 18.62
N THR A 1022 13.35 17.16 17.97
CA THR A 1022 12.70 16.16 17.11
C THR A 1022 13.58 15.82 15.91
N PHE A 1023 14.31 16.80 15.32
CA PHE A 1023 15.31 16.56 14.27
C PHE A 1023 16.49 15.70 14.75
N GLU A 1024 17.11 16.03 15.88
CA GLU A 1024 18.21 15.27 16.47
C GLU A 1024 17.77 13.83 16.77
N ARG A 1025 16.57 13.66 17.35
CA ARG A 1025 15.97 12.36 17.70
C ARG A 1025 15.66 11.50 16.48
N TRP A 1026 15.09 12.07 15.41
CA TRP A 1026 14.86 11.34 14.15
C TRP A 1026 16.17 10.90 13.48
N MET A 1027 17.22 11.72 13.51
CA MET A 1027 18.54 11.29 13.03
C MET A 1027 19.17 10.22 13.93
N GLU A 1028 19.02 10.33 15.25
CA GLU A 1028 19.54 9.38 16.24
C GLU A 1028 18.99 7.96 16.00
N VAL A 1029 17.65 7.82 15.96
CA VAL A 1029 17.01 6.49 15.82
C VAL A 1029 17.32 5.83 14.48
N ILE A 1030 17.27 6.59 13.38
CA ILE A 1030 17.56 6.04 12.06
C ILE A 1030 19.03 5.61 12.01
N LYS A 1031 19.98 6.45 12.48
CA LYS A 1031 21.40 6.08 12.49
C LYS A 1031 21.67 4.82 13.30
N ARG A 1032 21.12 4.67 14.52
CA ARG A 1032 21.33 3.44 15.31
C ARG A 1032 20.81 2.19 14.62
N ALA A 1033 19.68 2.29 13.94
CA ALA A 1033 19.05 1.14 13.28
C ALA A 1033 19.57 0.86 11.86
N THR A 1034 20.18 1.82 11.15
CA THR A 1034 20.61 1.64 9.74
C THR A 1034 22.12 1.69 9.52
N SER A 1035 22.88 2.18 10.48
CA SER A 1035 24.35 2.11 10.51
C SER A 1035 24.80 1.48 11.82
N SER A 1036 25.31 0.24 11.74
CA SER A 1036 25.79 -0.53 12.89
C SER A 1036 26.83 0.26 13.70
N PRO A 1037 26.51 0.75 14.92
CA PRO A 1037 27.44 1.57 15.69
C PRO A 1037 28.43 0.67 16.45
N ALA A 1038 29.71 1.05 16.44
CA ALA A 1038 30.72 0.61 17.42
C ALA A 1038 31.09 -0.91 17.47
N ARG A 1039 31.20 -1.61 16.33
CA ARG A 1039 32.12 -2.76 16.21
C ARG A 1039 33.46 -2.43 15.50
N SER A 1040 33.59 -1.23 14.91
CA SER A 1040 34.75 -0.83 14.08
C SER A 1040 36.08 -0.65 14.82
N SER A 1041 36.11 -0.69 16.16
CA SER A 1041 37.28 -0.32 16.96
C SER A 1041 38.30 -1.44 17.20
N LEU A 1042 38.00 -2.68 16.79
CA LEU A 1042 38.83 -3.87 17.06
C LEU A 1042 39.61 -4.40 15.85
N LEU A 1043 39.47 -3.76 14.68
CA LEU A 1043 40.07 -4.20 13.40
C LEU A 1043 41.04 -3.17 12.78
N LEU A 1044 41.57 -2.27 13.60
CA LEU A 1044 42.84 -1.60 13.32
C LEU A 1044 43.96 -2.50 13.86
N PRO A 1045 44.91 -2.98 13.03
CA PRO A 1045 46.13 -3.59 13.53
C PRO A 1045 46.85 -2.61 14.45
N LYS A 1046 47.43 -3.09 15.55
CA LYS A 1046 48.51 -2.34 16.19
C LYS A 1046 49.64 -2.20 15.19
N GLU A 1047 49.99 -0.97 14.82
CA GLU A 1047 51.27 -0.73 14.16
C GLU A 1047 52.37 -1.27 15.06
N LYS A 1048 53.33 -1.98 14.49
CA LYS A 1048 54.51 -2.44 15.24
C LYS A 1048 55.43 -1.25 15.40
N ASP A 1049 55.75 -0.89 16.64
CA ASP A 1049 56.84 0.04 16.94
C ASP A 1049 58.14 -0.49 16.31
N ALA A 1050 58.57 0.16 15.23
CA ALA A 1050 59.85 -0.12 14.59
C ALA A 1050 60.91 0.79 15.19
N HIS A 1051 61.66 0.28 16.17
CA HIS A 1051 62.85 0.96 16.64
C HIS A 1051 63.91 1.03 15.53
N THR A 1052 64.29 2.25 15.16
CA THR A 1052 65.63 2.58 14.67
C THR A 1052 65.90 4.04 15.02
N ASP A 1053 67.02 4.25 15.72
CA ASP A 1053 67.69 5.51 16.10
C ASP A 1053 66.85 6.60 16.80
#